data_AF-A0A2G7EL19-F1
#
_entry.id   AF-A0A2G7EL19-F1
#
_cell.length_a   1.000
_cell.length_b   1.000
_cell.length_c   1.000
_cell.angle_alpha   90.00
_cell.angle_beta   90.00
_cell.angle_gamma   90.00
#
_symmetry.space_group_name_H-M   'P 1'
#
loop_
_entity.id
_entity.type
_entity.pdbx_description
1 polymer ?
#
loop_
_entity_poly.entity_id
_entity_poly.type
_entity_poly.pdbx_seq_one_letter_code
_entity_poly.pdbx_strand_id
1 'polypeptide(L)'
;MILTSPVLLSHSYYLVALHSCLAKDQVLPKSMRLSWSVMGYWGGILLMGIVYRLWASSRYVQGGGDRGDVERKREQQLSDKAGIRNRLSFYWKAYIAVPAALGSYHQRRFLGCSIPNRPEILVVVGFWIMCIILNFGFHDIFIPNVTMPTISQQAWKYVAQRTSMFAYACLLWVWLFAGRNNIFIWVTGWSFSTFNVFHRHLSRLTAIFAFVHAISYTVLDTIYGPYYEEGLHVLWFKFGIIRYSSAAGAVAIDYNAAPSDLTTLPSGSLFETWRPKIHVLPPTGRIGDPCAHYNDPKTGWFHVQYLYNGTGIAGVQTDDLVYYYDINENGNYTGVAGGANDPLAVFDGSVISRGIDDKPTLLYTSVSHLPIHWTLPYTRGSESQSLAGFYVTAFRDPYVFQNKDLYDTVGSSSGTWYAVISGGVHDWSEPANSTWGNGNWAKVWGYNFEVGNVFSLDKEGYNVNGETFITLGVEGSYVPITESVTSMHRMLWASGNISKPDGGNVTFEPTMAGVLDWGTSSYTAAGKVLPATSRASEKSSAPDRFISRDGKIRYCSVLPRKLSKQTISNVVNNDLASETGLWRVEGSENSCLKLETMGIKIARETYKAMTNKTSFTEPKRTLSEAGAVPFEQSPTPKFFVLNAQLSFSKSARDSGVQAGFKILSSELESTTIYYQFSNEPIVIDRSNTSAAAQTATGTDTATESGRLRLFDINKNCKDDNKDKSDDDNKQEERKKKDAYREHGRNRHNVKHNAFAAEDESQIEILDLTIVVDNAVLEVYNVMLVYVNEHMMDGNVIELGKES
;
A
#
# COMPACT_ATOMS: atom_id res chain seq x y z
N MET A 1 35.86 26.69 8.46
CA MET A 1 36.15 28.14 8.33
C MET A 1 34.82 28.85 8.11
N ILE A 2 34.33 29.62 9.09
CA ILE A 2 33.03 30.31 9.03
C ILE A 2 33.31 31.77 8.71
N LEU A 3 32.81 32.25 7.56
CA LEU A 3 32.96 33.65 7.13
C LEU A 3 31.92 34.52 7.85
N THR A 4 32.37 35.60 8.49
CA THR A 4 31.58 36.50 9.35
C THR A 4 31.14 37.81 8.66
N SER A 5 31.29 37.92 7.33
CA SER A 5 30.87 39.10 6.56
C SER A 5 30.49 38.72 5.11
N PRO A 6 29.49 39.39 4.49
CA PRO A 6 29.06 39.07 3.12
C PRO A 6 30.15 39.40 2.10
N VAL A 7 30.58 38.40 1.33
CA VAL A 7 31.55 38.56 0.25
C VAL A 7 30.79 38.88 -1.04
N LEU A 8 31.01 40.07 -1.62
CA LEU A 8 30.47 40.44 -2.92
C LEU A 8 31.26 39.72 -4.03
N LEU A 9 30.54 39.08 -4.96
CA LEU A 9 31.12 38.44 -6.15
C LEU A 9 31.81 39.49 -7.05
N SER A 10 32.95 39.14 -7.65
CA SER A 10 33.65 40.06 -8.57
C SER A 10 32.76 40.40 -9.78
N HIS A 11 32.84 41.64 -10.29
CA HIS A 11 32.03 42.09 -11.44
C HIS A 11 32.25 41.21 -12.69
N SER A 12 33.48 40.71 -12.90
CA SER A 12 33.79 39.78 -13.98
C SER A 12 33.11 38.42 -13.79
N TYR A 13 33.08 37.89 -12.57
CA TYR A 13 32.35 36.66 -12.27
C TYR A 13 30.83 36.85 -12.41
N TYR A 14 30.31 38.01 -11.98
CA TYR A 14 28.89 38.36 -12.15
C TYR A 14 28.48 38.38 -13.63
N LEU A 15 29.26 38.98 -14.52
CA LEU A 15 28.95 38.99 -15.95
C LEU A 15 28.98 37.58 -16.57
N VAL A 16 29.94 36.75 -16.18
CA VAL A 16 30.02 35.35 -16.62
C VAL A 16 28.84 34.54 -16.09
N ALA A 17 28.46 34.75 -14.83
CA ALA A 17 27.30 34.10 -14.22
C ALA A 17 25.99 34.55 -14.87
N LEU A 18 25.82 35.85 -15.11
CA LEU A 18 24.67 36.42 -15.81
C LEU A 18 24.54 35.87 -17.22
N HIS A 19 25.63 35.84 -18.00
CA HIS A 19 25.63 35.27 -19.34
C HIS A 19 25.29 33.77 -19.32
N SER A 20 25.83 33.01 -18.35
CA SER A 20 25.52 31.58 -18.18
C SER A 20 24.05 31.34 -17.85
N CYS A 21 23.47 32.13 -16.95
CA CYS A 21 22.05 32.05 -16.61
C CYS A 21 21.17 32.44 -17.81
N LEU A 22 21.47 33.55 -18.49
CA LEU A 22 20.73 33.98 -19.68
C LEU A 22 20.82 32.94 -20.81
N ALA A 23 21.98 32.34 -21.03
CA ALA A 23 22.15 31.29 -22.02
C ALA A 23 21.28 30.07 -21.70
N LYS A 24 21.28 29.61 -20.43
CA LYS A 24 20.46 28.51 -19.91
C LYS A 24 18.96 28.79 -20.04
N ASP A 25 18.51 29.97 -19.65
CA ASP A 25 17.08 30.34 -19.66
C ASP A 25 16.54 30.53 -21.08
N GLN A 26 17.40 30.94 -22.02
CA GLN A 26 16.99 31.15 -23.41
C GLN A 26 16.98 29.87 -24.27
N VAL A 27 17.55 28.75 -23.84
CA VAL A 27 17.64 27.54 -24.69
C VAL A 27 16.27 27.00 -25.08
N LEU A 28 15.36 26.85 -24.12
CA LEU A 28 14.03 26.29 -24.37
C LEU A 28 13.16 27.24 -25.23
N PRO A 29 13.05 28.55 -24.95
CA PRO A 29 12.36 29.49 -25.82
C PRO A 29 12.94 29.58 -27.24
N LYS A 30 14.27 29.49 -27.41
CA LYS A 30 14.90 29.42 -28.74
C LYS A 30 14.54 28.11 -29.45
N SER A 31 14.52 26.99 -28.74
CA SER A 31 14.14 25.66 -29.27
C SER A 31 12.69 25.57 -29.69
N MET A 32 11.80 26.14 -28.89
CA MET A 32 10.39 26.27 -29.24
C MET A 32 10.20 27.12 -30.50
N ARG A 33 10.81 28.32 -30.58
CA ARG A 33 10.73 29.18 -31.78
C ARG A 33 11.21 28.48 -33.05
N LEU A 34 12.29 27.70 -32.95
CA LEU A 34 12.80 26.94 -34.09
C LEU A 34 11.90 25.75 -34.45
N SER A 35 11.24 25.09 -33.50
CA SER A 35 10.34 23.97 -33.79
C SER A 35 9.05 24.40 -34.51
N TRP A 36 8.64 25.68 -34.41
CA TRP A 36 7.56 26.25 -35.24
C TRP A 36 7.84 26.16 -36.75
N SER A 37 9.10 26.00 -37.17
CA SER A 37 9.45 25.71 -38.56
C SER A 37 8.76 24.44 -39.09
N VAL A 38 8.51 23.43 -38.24
CA VAL A 38 7.77 22.21 -38.60
C VAL A 38 6.33 22.55 -38.97
N MET A 39 5.69 23.43 -38.18
CA MET A 39 4.33 23.90 -38.44
C MET A 39 4.28 24.71 -39.75
N GLY A 40 5.24 25.62 -39.94
CA GLY A 40 5.36 26.42 -41.15
C GLY A 40 5.60 25.58 -42.40
N TYR A 41 6.46 24.56 -42.30
CA TYR A 41 6.77 23.66 -43.41
C TYR A 41 5.53 22.90 -43.88
N TRP A 42 4.87 22.16 -42.98
CA TRP A 42 3.72 21.34 -43.35
C TRP A 42 2.48 22.17 -43.67
N GLY A 43 2.25 23.27 -42.95
CA GLY A 43 1.21 24.24 -43.28
C GLY A 43 1.40 24.83 -44.68
N GLY A 44 2.64 25.20 -45.05
CA GLY A 44 2.98 25.70 -46.38
C GLY A 44 2.77 24.67 -47.49
N ILE A 45 3.18 23.42 -47.27
CA ILE A 45 2.97 22.31 -48.23
C ILE A 45 1.47 22.05 -48.45
N LEU A 46 0.67 22.03 -47.38
CA LEU A 46 -0.78 21.84 -47.49
C LEU A 46 -1.45 23.02 -48.20
N LEU A 47 -1.08 24.25 -47.85
CA LEU A 47 -1.60 25.45 -48.51
C LEU A 47 -1.30 25.44 -50.01
N MET A 48 -0.08 25.07 -50.40
CA MET A 48 0.30 24.90 -51.81
C MET A 48 -0.58 23.87 -52.51
N GLY A 49 -0.86 22.73 -51.87
CA GLY A 49 -1.77 21.70 -52.39
C GLY A 49 -3.21 22.19 -52.55
N ILE A 50 -3.73 22.93 -51.57
CA ILE A 50 -5.08 23.51 -51.60
C ILE A 50 -5.21 24.54 -52.73
N VAL A 51 -4.26 25.48 -52.83
CA VAL A 51 -4.24 26.50 -53.87
C VAL A 51 -4.13 25.86 -55.25
N TYR A 52 -3.28 24.84 -55.42
CA TYR A 52 -3.17 24.11 -56.69
C TYR A 52 -4.49 23.45 -57.08
N ARG A 53 -5.21 22.85 -56.13
CA ARG A 53 -6.51 22.23 -56.39
C ARG A 53 -7.59 23.25 -56.75
N LEU A 54 -7.66 24.37 -56.03
CA LEU A 54 -8.58 25.47 -56.34
C LEU A 54 -8.31 26.07 -57.73
N TRP A 55 -7.04 26.21 -58.09
CA TRP A 55 -6.64 26.65 -59.42
C TRP A 55 -7.03 25.63 -60.51
N ALA A 56 -6.80 24.34 -60.27
CA ALA A 56 -7.15 23.27 -61.19
C ALA A 56 -8.67 23.12 -61.38
N SER A 57 -9.47 23.25 -60.30
CA SER A 57 -10.94 23.19 -60.37
C SER A 57 -11.52 24.40 -61.09
N SER A 58 -11.01 25.61 -60.84
CA SER A 58 -11.43 26.82 -61.55
C SER A 58 -11.18 26.71 -63.06
N ARG A 59 -10.12 26.03 -63.49
CA ARG A 59 -9.79 25.80 -64.91
C ARG A 59 -10.67 24.71 -65.54
N TYR A 60 -11.11 23.73 -64.76
CA TYR A 60 -12.06 22.71 -65.21
C TYR A 60 -13.47 23.30 -65.41
N VAL A 61 -13.89 24.20 -64.52
CA VAL A 61 -15.16 24.93 -64.63
C VAL A 61 -15.15 25.90 -65.82
N GLN A 62 -14.02 26.56 -66.09
CA GLN A 62 -13.87 27.44 -67.27
C GLN A 62 -13.72 26.66 -68.60
N GLY A 63 -13.32 25.39 -68.58
CA GLY A 63 -13.23 24.52 -69.76
C GLY A 63 -14.49 23.71 -70.06
N GLY A 64 -15.49 23.71 -69.17
CA GLY A 64 -16.73 22.95 -69.29
C GLY A 64 -17.81 23.57 -70.18
N GLY A 65 -17.46 24.60 -70.95
CA GLY A 65 -18.35 25.28 -71.90
C GLY A 65 -18.49 24.60 -73.26
N ASP A 66 -17.78 23.51 -73.54
CA ASP A 66 -17.87 22.80 -74.82
C ASP A 66 -18.19 21.31 -74.59
N ARG A 67 -19.48 21.05 -74.38
CA ARG A 67 -20.06 19.70 -74.53
C ARG A 67 -20.07 19.36 -76.03
N GLY A 68 -18.92 18.92 -76.52
CA GLY A 68 -18.75 18.35 -77.86
C GLY A 68 -18.80 16.82 -77.83
N ASP A 69 -19.76 16.29 -78.57
CA ASP A 69 -20.15 14.90 -78.84
C ASP A 69 -18.99 13.89 -79.04
N VAL A 70 -19.19 12.62 -78.63
CA VAL A 70 -18.19 11.52 -78.65
C VAL A 70 -18.06 10.85 -80.03
N GLU A 71 -18.85 11.26 -81.02
CA GLU A 71 -18.80 10.69 -82.38
C GLU A 71 -18.57 11.76 -83.46
N ARG A 72 -17.31 12.10 -83.75
CA ARG A 72 -16.97 12.53 -85.12
C ARG A 72 -15.51 12.27 -85.50
N LYS A 73 -15.38 11.76 -86.73
CA LYS A 73 -14.17 11.28 -87.41
C LYS A 73 -12.95 12.17 -87.24
N ARG A 74 -11.82 11.48 -87.09
CA ARG A 74 -10.45 11.95 -87.23
C ARG A 74 -10.25 12.58 -88.62
N GLU A 75 -10.27 13.91 -88.69
CA GLU A 75 -9.61 14.67 -89.74
C GLU A 75 -8.62 15.65 -89.12
N GLN A 76 -7.42 15.64 -89.67
CA GLN A 76 -6.27 16.40 -89.23
C GLN A 76 -6.51 17.90 -89.43
N GLN A 77 -6.38 18.67 -88.35
CA GLN A 77 -5.84 20.03 -88.43
C GLN A 77 -4.64 20.14 -87.49
N LEU A 78 -3.45 20.10 -88.10
CA LEU A 78 -2.20 20.58 -87.54
C LEU A 78 -2.12 22.09 -87.77
N SER A 79 -2.10 22.88 -86.69
CA SER A 79 -1.25 24.08 -86.42
C SER A 79 -1.85 24.76 -85.19
N ASP A 80 -1.16 25.29 -84.18
CA ASP A 80 0.13 25.98 -84.22
C ASP A 80 0.78 25.95 -82.82
N LYS A 81 2.12 25.95 -82.82
CA LYS A 81 3.05 26.20 -81.70
C LYS A 81 2.49 25.97 -80.28
N ALA A 82 2.74 24.78 -79.72
CA ALA A 82 2.68 24.58 -78.27
C ALA A 82 3.56 25.63 -77.58
N GLY A 83 2.91 26.66 -77.01
CA GLY A 83 3.59 27.76 -76.34
C GLY A 83 4.55 27.25 -75.28
N ILE A 84 5.55 28.06 -74.92
CA ILE A 84 6.55 27.73 -73.89
C ILE A 84 5.90 27.14 -72.62
N ARG A 85 4.69 27.61 -72.26
CA ARG A 85 3.88 27.07 -71.16
C ARG A 85 3.42 25.61 -71.33
N ASN A 86 3.02 25.20 -72.53
CA ASN A 86 2.64 23.81 -72.82
C ASN A 86 3.87 22.89 -72.87
N ARG A 87 5.01 23.40 -73.37
CA ARG A 87 6.29 22.68 -73.30
C ARG A 87 6.78 22.54 -71.86
N LEU A 88 6.79 23.60 -71.06
CA LEU A 88 7.10 23.57 -69.63
C LEU A 88 6.17 22.65 -68.86
N SER A 89 4.86 22.68 -69.15
CA SER A 89 3.90 21.75 -68.54
C SER A 89 4.17 20.30 -68.95
N PHE A 90 4.60 20.04 -70.18
CA PHE A 90 4.98 18.71 -70.64
C PHE A 90 6.27 18.24 -69.97
N TYR A 91 7.32 19.07 -69.90
CA TYR A 91 8.56 18.76 -69.19
C TYR A 91 8.33 18.56 -67.69
N TRP A 92 7.50 19.39 -67.05
CA TRP A 92 7.11 19.22 -65.66
C TRP A 92 6.39 17.89 -65.42
N LYS A 93 5.42 17.53 -66.27
CA LYS A 93 4.74 16.24 -66.18
C LYS A 93 5.69 15.07 -66.46
N ALA A 94 6.50 15.15 -67.50
CA ALA A 94 7.36 14.07 -67.97
C ALA A 94 8.57 13.80 -67.06
N TYR A 95 9.14 14.82 -66.42
CA TYR A 95 10.36 14.67 -65.62
C TYR A 95 10.13 14.78 -64.10
N ILE A 96 9.06 15.46 -63.66
CA ILE A 96 8.83 15.77 -62.25
C ILE A 96 7.54 15.12 -61.72
N ALA A 97 6.41 15.18 -62.44
CA ALA A 97 5.11 14.76 -61.86
C ALA A 97 4.73 13.28 -62.08
N VAL A 98 5.10 12.67 -63.21
CA VAL A 98 4.61 11.34 -63.61
C VAL A 98 5.56 10.16 -63.32
N PRO A 99 6.90 10.27 -63.43
CA PRO A 99 7.77 9.11 -63.22
C PRO A 99 8.00 8.78 -61.74
N ALA A 100 8.19 7.48 -61.43
CA ALA A 100 8.65 7.02 -60.12
C ALA A 100 10.09 7.52 -59.80
N ALA A 101 10.42 7.68 -58.51
CA ALA A 101 11.74 8.15 -58.08
C ALA A 101 12.87 7.14 -58.38
N LEU A 102 12.59 5.84 -58.31
CA LEU A 102 13.51 4.73 -58.63
C LEU A 102 12.74 3.59 -59.32
N GLY A 103 12.89 3.46 -60.64
CA GLY A 103 12.41 2.32 -61.43
C GLY A 103 10.98 1.85 -61.12
N SER A 104 10.76 0.54 -61.02
CA SER A 104 9.46 -0.10 -60.75
C SER A 104 9.08 -0.21 -59.26
N TYR A 105 9.84 0.41 -58.36
CA TYR A 105 9.69 0.26 -56.90
C TYR A 105 8.57 1.13 -56.29
N HIS A 106 7.80 1.86 -57.10
CA HIS A 106 6.56 2.48 -56.63
C HIS A 106 5.49 1.43 -56.25
N GLN A 107 5.56 0.23 -56.84
CA GLN A 107 4.66 -0.89 -56.53
C GLN A 107 5.32 -2.08 -55.81
N ARG A 108 6.64 -2.02 -55.54
CA ARG A 108 7.39 -3.11 -54.88
C ARG A 108 8.22 -2.56 -53.71
N ARG A 109 8.12 -3.19 -52.52
CA ARG A 109 8.87 -2.78 -51.32
C ARG A 109 10.36 -3.04 -51.52
N PHE A 110 11.21 -2.05 -51.30
CA PHE A 110 12.66 -2.21 -51.21
C PHE A 110 13.07 -2.01 -49.74
N LEU A 111 13.73 -3.00 -49.12
CA LEU A 111 14.05 -3.01 -47.68
C LEU A 111 12.83 -2.67 -46.78
N GLY A 112 11.65 -3.20 -47.12
CA GLY A 112 10.41 -2.95 -46.36
C GLY A 112 9.77 -1.57 -46.58
N CYS A 113 10.32 -0.71 -47.44
CA CYS A 113 9.83 0.65 -47.69
C CYS A 113 9.17 0.80 -49.08
N SER A 114 8.02 1.48 -49.14
CA SER A 114 7.39 1.95 -50.39
C SER A 114 8.14 3.17 -50.91
N ILE A 115 8.63 3.17 -52.14
CA ILE A 115 9.35 4.32 -52.70
C ILE A 115 8.34 5.38 -53.16
N PRO A 116 8.39 6.63 -52.65
CA PRO A 116 7.44 7.69 -53.01
C PRO A 116 7.55 8.13 -54.47
N ASN A 117 6.52 8.82 -54.95
CA ASN A 117 6.59 9.55 -56.22
C ASN A 117 7.55 10.75 -56.12
N ARG A 118 8.14 11.19 -57.24
CA ARG A 118 9.14 12.29 -57.29
C ARG A 118 8.76 13.59 -56.54
N PRO A 119 7.51 14.09 -56.55
CA PRO A 119 7.15 15.25 -55.74
C PRO A 119 7.07 14.93 -54.24
N GLU A 120 6.65 13.72 -53.86
CA GLU A 120 6.54 13.30 -52.47
C GLU A 120 7.94 13.15 -51.83
N ILE A 121 8.90 12.59 -52.57
CA ILE A 121 10.28 12.46 -52.08
C ILE A 121 10.98 13.82 -51.97
N LEU A 122 10.71 14.79 -52.84
CA LEU A 122 11.25 16.15 -52.72
C LEU A 122 10.74 16.85 -51.46
N VAL A 123 9.45 16.70 -51.14
CA VAL A 123 8.86 17.20 -49.88
C VAL A 123 9.50 16.50 -48.68
N VAL A 124 9.62 15.18 -48.71
CA VAL A 124 10.25 14.44 -47.61
C VAL A 124 11.72 14.84 -47.41
N VAL A 125 12.52 14.91 -48.48
CA VAL A 125 13.94 15.26 -48.40
C VAL A 125 14.12 16.71 -47.91
N GLY A 126 13.30 17.64 -48.42
CA GLY A 126 13.32 19.03 -47.95
C GLY A 126 13.02 19.15 -46.45
N PHE A 127 12.04 18.37 -45.96
CA PHE A 127 11.72 18.30 -44.54
C PHE A 127 12.89 17.75 -43.71
N TRP A 128 13.52 16.67 -44.15
CA TRP A 128 14.68 16.07 -43.46
C TRP A 128 15.87 17.03 -43.39
N ILE A 129 16.19 17.72 -44.49
CA ILE A 129 17.28 18.71 -44.54
C ILE A 129 17.03 19.86 -43.56
N MET A 130 15.82 20.43 -43.57
CA MET A 130 15.44 21.49 -42.64
C MET A 130 15.61 21.04 -41.19
N CYS A 131 15.07 19.85 -40.87
CA CYS A 131 15.16 19.27 -39.54
C CYS A 131 16.61 19.03 -39.07
N ILE A 132 17.49 18.54 -39.95
CA ILE A 132 18.90 18.34 -39.62
C ILE A 132 19.57 19.69 -39.35
N ILE A 133 19.47 20.66 -40.29
CA ILE A 133 20.15 21.96 -40.15
C ILE A 133 19.74 22.68 -38.86
N LEU A 134 18.44 22.71 -38.56
CA LEU A 134 17.92 23.43 -37.38
C LEU A 134 18.20 22.70 -36.05
N ASN A 135 18.55 21.40 -36.08
CA ASN A 135 18.97 20.70 -34.87
C ASN A 135 20.45 20.96 -34.50
N PHE A 136 21.30 21.21 -35.49
CA PHE A 136 22.74 21.47 -35.29
C PHE A 136 23.10 22.97 -35.24
N GLY A 137 22.26 23.86 -35.77
CA GLY A 137 22.51 25.31 -35.80
C GLY A 137 22.02 26.09 -34.58
N PHE A 138 22.52 27.32 -34.44
CA PHE A 138 22.06 28.33 -33.46
C PHE A 138 22.22 27.96 -31.97
N HIS A 139 23.31 27.26 -31.65
CA HIS A 139 23.70 26.95 -30.27
C HIS A 139 24.69 27.99 -29.75
N ASP A 140 24.48 28.45 -28.50
CA ASP A 140 25.28 29.50 -27.86
C ASP A 140 26.26 28.85 -26.87
N ILE A 141 27.43 28.43 -27.36
CA ILE A 141 28.44 27.67 -26.62
C ILE A 141 29.64 28.58 -26.30
N PHE A 142 29.98 28.72 -25.02
CA PHE A 142 31.09 29.58 -24.58
C PHE A 142 31.74 29.10 -23.26
N ILE A 143 32.98 29.54 -23.02
CA ILE A 143 33.76 29.31 -21.79
C ILE A 143 34.39 30.66 -21.37
N PRO A 144 34.40 31.03 -20.07
CA PRO A 144 33.90 30.27 -18.93
C PRO A 144 32.37 30.30 -18.83
N ASN A 145 31.76 29.22 -18.35
CA ASN A 145 30.33 29.13 -18.06
C ASN A 145 30.15 28.51 -16.67
N VAL A 146 29.41 29.17 -15.77
CA VAL A 146 29.28 28.74 -14.36
C VAL A 146 28.26 27.62 -14.17
N THR A 147 27.36 27.40 -15.13
CA THR A 147 26.30 26.38 -15.05
C THR A 147 26.67 25.09 -15.77
N MET A 148 27.40 25.19 -16.87
CA MET A 148 27.83 24.07 -17.71
C MET A 148 29.28 24.29 -18.12
N PRO A 149 30.26 23.92 -17.26
CA PRO A 149 31.66 24.31 -17.41
C PRO A 149 32.35 23.77 -18.66
N THR A 150 31.84 22.71 -19.30
CA THR A 150 32.47 22.09 -20.48
C THR A 150 31.67 22.30 -21.76
N ILE A 151 32.37 22.41 -22.90
CA ILE A 151 31.75 22.47 -24.23
C ILE A 151 30.87 21.23 -24.48
N SER A 152 31.35 20.05 -24.08
CA SER A 152 30.63 18.79 -24.26
C SER A 152 29.30 18.77 -23.52
N GLN A 153 29.27 19.24 -22.27
CA GLN A 153 28.04 19.33 -21.48
C GLN A 153 27.03 20.32 -22.08
N GLN A 154 27.51 21.48 -22.56
CA GLN A 154 26.66 22.44 -23.26
C GLN A 154 26.07 21.84 -24.55
N ALA A 155 26.89 21.15 -25.35
CA ALA A 155 26.46 20.51 -26.59
C ALA A 155 25.39 19.44 -26.35
N TRP A 156 25.61 18.53 -25.39
CA TRP A 156 24.63 17.50 -25.04
C TRP A 156 23.30 18.11 -24.57
N LYS A 157 23.35 19.14 -23.71
CA LYS A 157 22.14 19.80 -23.20
C LYS A 157 21.33 20.45 -24.31
N TYR A 158 22.00 21.16 -25.20
CA TYR A 158 21.34 21.86 -26.29
C TYR A 158 20.74 20.89 -27.31
N VAL A 159 21.44 19.80 -27.65
CA VAL A 159 20.91 18.72 -28.51
C VAL A 159 19.70 18.05 -27.87
N ALA A 160 19.77 17.74 -26.57
CA ALA A 160 18.69 17.09 -25.84
C ALA A 160 17.40 17.93 -25.86
N GLN A 161 17.51 19.24 -25.60
CA GLN A 161 16.37 20.16 -25.61
C GLN A 161 15.83 20.40 -27.03
N ARG A 162 16.70 20.54 -28.03
CA ARG A 162 16.28 20.78 -29.41
C ARG A 162 15.49 19.62 -30.01
N THR A 163 16.02 18.41 -29.86
CA THR A 163 15.38 17.18 -30.38
C THR A 163 14.03 16.92 -29.70
N SER A 164 13.89 17.22 -28.40
CA SER A 164 12.60 17.14 -27.69
C SER A 164 11.52 18.00 -28.34
N MET A 165 11.80 19.28 -28.58
CA MET A 165 10.82 20.24 -29.12
C MET A 165 10.46 19.91 -30.57
N PHE A 166 11.41 19.39 -31.36
CA PHE A 166 11.15 18.91 -32.71
C PHE A 166 10.31 17.63 -32.71
N ALA A 167 10.53 16.69 -31.78
CA ALA A 167 9.69 15.51 -31.63
C ALA A 167 8.23 15.91 -31.30
N TYR A 168 8.04 16.80 -30.31
CA TYR A 168 6.72 17.31 -29.95
C TYR A 168 6.02 18.02 -31.11
N ALA A 169 6.74 18.86 -31.87
CA ALA A 169 6.16 19.55 -33.03
C ALA A 169 5.75 18.56 -34.14
N CYS A 170 6.47 17.45 -34.32
CA CYS A 170 6.11 16.42 -35.30
C CYS A 170 4.88 15.59 -34.90
N LEU A 171 4.64 15.36 -33.60
CA LEU A 171 3.53 14.50 -33.11
C LEU A 171 2.15 14.94 -33.63
N LEU A 172 1.90 16.25 -33.67
CA LEU A 172 0.65 16.81 -34.21
C LEU A 172 0.41 16.34 -35.65
N TRP A 173 1.44 16.42 -36.49
CA TRP A 173 1.38 16.05 -37.90
C TRP A 173 1.34 14.53 -38.10
N VAL A 174 2.03 13.77 -37.25
CA VAL A 174 1.95 12.30 -37.23
C VAL A 174 0.50 11.86 -37.09
N TRP A 175 -0.25 12.43 -36.14
CA TRP A 175 -1.66 12.10 -35.93
C TRP A 175 -2.56 12.56 -37.07
N LEU A 176 -2.38 13.80 -37.55
CA LEU A 176 -3.19 14.35 -38.64
C LEU A 176 -3.07 13.56 -39.95
N PHE A 177 -1.89 13.03 -40.26
CA PHE A 177 -1.66 12.27 -41.50
C PHE A 177 -1.90 10.76 -41.37
N ALA A 178 -2.09 10.23 -40.16
CA ALA A 178 -2.36 8.81 -39.94
C ALA A 178 -3.76 8.38 -40.42
N GLY A 179 -4.74 9.29 -40.37
CA GLY A 179 -6.15 8.99 -40.63
C GLY A 179 -6.42 8.61 -42.09
N ARG A 180 -7.15 7.51 -42.30
CA ARG A 180 -7.65 7.05 -43.61
C ARG A 180 -8.65 8.03 -44.25
N ASN A 181 -9.29 8.86 -43.43
CA ASN A 181 -10.23 9.90 -43.84
C ASN A 181 -9.90 11.22 -43.12
N ASN A 182 -8.79 11.86 -43.50
CA ASN A 182 -8.40 13.16 -42.95
C ASN A 182 -8.93 14.31 -43.83
N ILE A 183 -9.24 15.46 -43.22
CA ILE A 183 -9.77 16.65 -43.92
C ILE A 183 -8.82 17.14 -45.02
N PHE A 184 -7.52 16.90 -44.90
CA PHE A 184 -6.52 17.33 -45.86
C PHE A 184 -6.61 16.56 -47.18
N ILE A 185 -7.01 15.28 -47.18
CA ILE A 185 -7.37 14.54 -48.40
C ILE A 185 -8.46 15.29 -49.17
N TRP A 186 -9.48 15.78 -48.45
CA TRP A 186 -10.61 16.50 -49.03
C TRP A 186 -10.26 17.87 -49.57
N VAL A 187 -9.28 18.58 -49.02
CA VAL A 187 -8.94 19.95 -49.48
C VAL A 187 -7.75 20.01 -50.44
N THR A 188 -6.79 19.07 -50.38
CA THR A 188 -5.65 19.03 -51.33
C THR A 188 -5.93 18.16 -52.55
N GLY A 189 -6.80 17.15 -52.41
CA GLY A 189 -7.08 16.16 -53.47
C GLY A 189 -5.99 15.10 -53.61
N TRP A 190 -5.05 15.03 -52.66
CA TRP A 190 -4.06 13.97 -52.62
C TRP A 190 -4.64 12.67 -52.08
N SER A 191 -4.07 11.55 -52.54
CA SER A 191 -4.50 10.22 -52.09
C SER A 191 -4.08 9.95 -50.65
N PHE A 192 -4.78 9.02 -49.97
CA PHE A 192 -4.33 8.50 -48.68
C PHE A 192 -2.91 7.92 -48.75
N SER A 193 -2.50 7.36 -49.89
CA SER A 193 -1.14 6.83 -50.08
C SER A 193 -0.06 7.90 -49.88
N THR A 194 -0.30 9.11 -50.42
CA THR A 194 0.59 10.27 -50.29
C THR A 194 0.71 10.72 -48.83
N PHE A 195 -0.42 10.85 -48.12
CA PHE A 195 -0.41 11.19 -46.69
C PHE A 195 0.25 10.11 -45.83
N ASN A 196 0.08 8.83 -46.19
CA ASN A 196 0.71 7.72 -45.51
C ASN A 196 2.24 7.71 -45.71
N VAL A 197 2.75 8.16 -46.88
CA VAL A 197 4.19 8.42 -47.06
C VAL A 197 4.67 9.49 -46.09
N PHE A 198 3.97 10.63 -46.00
CA PHE A 198 4.34 11.71 -45.09
C PHE A 198 4.30 11.27 -43.63
N HIS A 199 3.23 10.58 -43.22
CA HIS A 199 3.08 9.99 -41.89
C HIS A 199 4.28 9.08 -41.56
N ARG A 200 4.67 8.16 -42.45
CA ARG A 200 5.81 7.25 -42.20
C ARG A 200 7.12 8.01 -41.97
N HIS A 201 7.41 9.03 -42.78
CA HIS A 201 8.65 9.80 -42.64
C HIS A 201 8.64 10.72 -41.41
N LEU A 202 7.49 11.32 -41.08
CA LEU A 202 7.29 12.05 -39.83
C LEU A 202 7.47 11.15 -38.61
N SER A 203 6.88 9.96 -38.60
CA SER A 203 7.01 8.98 -37.51
C SER A 203 8.45 8.53 -37.31
N ARG A 204 9.19 8.27 -38.41
CA ARG A 204 10.62 7.92 -38.35
C ARG A 204 11.45 9.03 -37.75
N LEU A 205 11.25 10.27 -38.20
CA LEU A 205 12.02 11.40 -37.70
C LEU A 205 11.68 11.73 -36.25
N THR A 206 10.40 11.61 -35.87
CA THR A 206 9.92 11.75 -34.48
C THR A 206 10.59 10.71 -33.58
N ALA A 207 10.68 9.45 -34.03
CA ALA A 207 11.36 8.38 -33.29
C ALA A 207 12.87 8.64 -33.16
N ILE A 208 13.54 9.09 -34.23
CA ILE A 208 14.96 9.47 -34.18
C ILE A 208 15.18 10.60 -33.18
N PHE A 209 14.33 11.64 -33.19
CA PHE A 209 14.43 12.73 -32.23
C PHE A 209 14.19 12.28 -30.79
N ALA A 210 13.19 11.43 -30.56
CA ALA A 210 12.94 10.87 -29.23
C ALA A 210 14.14 10.03 -28.72
N PHE A 211 14.77 9.26 -29.62
CA PHE A 211 15.94 8.46 -29.29
C PHE A 211 17.17 9.31 -28.95
N VAL A 212 17.47 10.32 -29.79
CA VAL A 212 18.58 11.25 -29.54
C VAL A 212 18.32 12.07 -28.28
N HIS A 213 17.08 12.48 -28.03
CA HIS A 213 16.68 13.17 -26.80
C HIS A 213 16.95 12.31 -25.55
N ALA A 214 16.51 11.05 -25.57
CA ALA A 214 16.71 10.11 -24.48
C ALA A 214 18.21 9.90 -24.20
N ILE A 215 19.00 9.54 -25.22
CA ILE A 215 20.45 9.34 -25.07
C ILE A 215 21.14 10.59 -24.52
N SER A 216 20.79 11.77 -25.05
CA SER A 216 21.46 13.00 -24.65
C SER A 216 21.18 13.35 -23.18
N TYR A 217 19.95 13.13 -22.69
CA TYR A 217 19.63 13.30 -21.26
C TYR A 217 20.28 12.23 -20.39
N THR A 218 20.28 10.96 -20.82
CA THR A 218 20.99 9.89 -20.12
C THR A 218 22.48 10.22 -19.98
N VAL A 219 23.15 10.67 -21.04
CA VAL A 219 24.56 11.07 -21.00
C VAL A 219 24.79 12.28 -20.08
N LEU A 220 23.91 13.29 -20.11
CA LEU A 220 23.99 14.45 -19.22
C LEU A 220 23.88 14.05 -17.75
N ASP A 221 22.90 13.21 -17.44
CA ASP A 221 22.55 12.88 -16.06
C ASP A 221 23.49 11.80 -15.47
N THR A 222 24.10 10.95 -16.31
CA THR A 222 25.08 9.92 -15.87
C THR A 222 26.53 10.40 -15.83
N ILE A 223 26.96 11.22 -16.80
CA ILE A 223 28.37 11.65 -16.92
C ILE A 223 28.59 13.01 -16.25
N TYR A 224 27.61 13.91 -16.32
CA TYR A 224 27.79 15.32 -15.93
C TYR A 224 26.91 15.75 -14.74
N GLY A 225 26.12 14.83 -14.15
CA GLY A 225 25.25 15.11 -13.01
C GLY A 225 25.30 13.99 -11.96
N PRO A 226 25.10 14.31 -10.66
CA PRO A 226 24.80 13.32 -9.62
C PRO A 226 23.31 12.90 -9.61
N TYR A 227 22.49 13.44 -10.52
CA TYR A 227 21.03 13.43 -10.45
C TYR A 227 20.36 12.30 -11.22
N TYR A 228 21.10 11.33 -11.76
CA TYR A 228 20.49 10.20 -12.46
C TYR A 228 19.55 9.41 -11.54
N GLU A 229 19.95 9.19 -10.28
CA GLU A 229 19.11 8.53 -9.27
C GLU A 229 17.91 9.40 -8.87
N GLU A 230 18.09 10.71 -8.66
CA GLU A 230 16.99 11.65 -8.41
C GLU A 230 15.98 11.72 -9.58
N GLY A 231 16.47 11.68 -10.82
CA GLY A 231 15.65 11.64 -12.03
C GLY A 231 14.76 10.41 -12.09
N LEU A 232 15.23 9.26 -11.60
CA LEU A 232 14.43 8.04 -11.48
C LEU A 232 13.27 8.21 -10.47
N HIS A 233 13.24 9.21 -9.59
CA HIS A 233 12.06 9.49 -8.76
C HIS A 233 10.96 10.25 -9.52
N VAL A 234 11.27 10.82 -10.68
CA VAL A 234 10.34 11.67 -11.44
C VAL A 234 9.57 10.84 -12.48
N LEU A 235 8.23 10.81 -12.35
CA LEU A 235 7.34 9.93 -13.11
C LEU A 235 7.49 10.03 -14.63
N TRP A 236 7.69 11.24 -15.18
CA TRP A 236 7.86 11.43 -16.62
C TRP A 236 9.22 10.94 -17.14
N PHE A 237 10.26 10.99 -16.30
CA PHE A 237 11.59 10.46 -16.63
C PHE A 237 11.58 8.93 -16.58
N LYS A 238 10.94 8.35 -15.55
CA LYS A 238 10.61 6.92 -15.46
C LYS A 238 9.83 6.43 -16.66
N PHE A 239 8.74 7.10 -17.06
CA PHE A 239 7.99 6.70 -18.26
C PHE A 239 8.78 6.88 -19.56
N GLY A 240 9.69 7.85 -19.62
CA GLY A 240 10.64 8.01 -20.73
C GLY A 240 11.55 6.78 -20.89
N ILE A 241 12.09 6.27 -19.78
CA ILE A 241 12.93 5.06 -19.71
C ILE A 241 12.07 3.79 -19.90
N ILE A 242 10.92 3.68 -19.24
CA ILE A 242 10.01 2.53 -19.37
C ILE A 242 9.47 2.42 -20.80
N ARG A 243 9.23 3.52 -21.53
CA ARG A 243 8.86 3.47 -22.95
C ARG A 243 9.98 2.87 -23.83
N TYR A 244 11.24 3.04 -23.44
CA TYR A 244 12.38 2.39 -24.06
C TYR A 244 12.40 0.88 -23.77
N SER A 245 12.05 0.46 -22.55
CA SER A 245 11.97 -0.96 -22.14
C SER A 245 10.71 -1.68 -22.65
N SER A 246 9.57 -1.00 -22.73
CA SER A 246 8.25 -1.57 -23.08
C SER A 246 8.00 -1.67 -24.59
N ALA A 247 8.73 -0.93 -25.43
CA ALA A 247 8.76 -1.20 -26.87
C ALA A 247 9.44 -2.54 -27.20
N ALA A 248 10.14 -3.15 -26.24
CA ALA A 248 10.85 -4.42 -26.39
C ALA A 248 10.24 -5.61 -25.61
N GLY A 249 9.18 -5.44 -24.81
CA GLY A 249 8.52 -6.59 -24.16
C GLY A 249 7.57 -6.23 -23.03
N ALA A 250 6.28 -6.09 -23.32
CA ALA A 250 5.25 -6.30 -22.30
C ALA A 250 4.99 -7.81 -22.22
N VAL A 251 5.54 -8.48 -21.20
CA VAL A 251 5.18 -9.87 -20.88
C VAL A 251 3.88 -9.83 -20.09
N ALA A 252 2.78 -10.31 -20.68
CA ALA A 252 1.57 -10.56 -19.93
C ALA A 252 1.82 -11.74 -18.96
N ILE A 253 1.53 -11.56 -17.68
CA ILE A 253 1.59 -12.65 -16.69
C ILE A 253 0.31 -13.49 -16.83
N ASP A 254 0.45 -14.78 -17.16
CA ASP A 254 -0.65 -15.74 -17.20
C ASP A 254 -0.72 -16.52 -15.89
N TYR A 255 -1.70 -16.21 -15.05
CA TYR A 255 -1.91 -16.86 -13.75
C TYR A 255 -2.46 -18.30 -13.85
N ASN A 256 -2.82 -18.79 -15.05
CA ASN A 256 -3.21 -20.19 -15.26
C ASN A 256 -2.02 -21.07 -15.65
N ALA A 257 -0.88 -20.47 -16.01
CA ALA A 257 0.34 -21.19 -16.30
C ALA A 257 1.15 -21.42 -15.00
N ALA A 258 2.01 -22.43 -15.01
CA ALA A 258 2.94 -22.64 -13.91
C ALA A 258 3.87 -21.41 -13.75
N PRO A 259 4.17 -20.97 -12.51
CA PRO A 259 5.04 -19.82 -12.30
C PRO A 259 6.45 -20.13 -12.78
N SER A 260 7.09 -19.18 -13.47
CA SER A 260 8.53 -19.22 -13.71
C SER A 260 9.29 -18.87 -12.43
N ASP A 261 10.62 -18.84 -12.50
CA ASP A 261 11.42 -18.16 -11.47
C ASP A 261 11.04 -16.68 -11.43
N LEU A 262 10.45 -16.25 -10.32
CA LEU A 262 9.90 -14.91 -10.16
C LEU A 262 10.99 -13.84 -10.13
N THR A 263 12.22 -14.19 -9.74
CA THR A 263 13.38 -13.28 -9.70
C THR A 263 13.81 -12.85 -11.11
N THR A 264 13.39 -13.58 -12.14
CA THR A 264 13.71 -13.29 -13.54
C THR A 264 12.73 -12.35 -14.22
N LEU A 265 11.59 -12.07 -13.57
CA LEU A 265 10.55 -11.22 -14.15
C LEU A 265 10.96 -9.73 -14.12
N PRO A 266 10.37 -8.86 -14.97
CA PRO A 266 10.64 -7.43 -14.91
C PRO A 266 10.20 -6.78 -13.58
N SER A 267 10.92 -5.78 -13.11
CA SER A 267 10.52 -5.01 -11.92
C SER A 267 9.10 -4.44 -12.07
N GLY A 268 8.27 -4.64 -11.04
CA GLY A 268 6.88 -4.18 -11.02
C GLY A 268 5.88 -5.05 -11.80
N SER A 269 6.32 -6.12 -12.50
CA SER A 269 5.39 -7.01 -13.22
C SER A 269 4.43 -7.77 -12.31
N LEU A 270 4.79 -7.94 -11.03
CA LEU A 270 4.00 -8.63 -10.01
C LEU A 270 3.26 -7.67 -9.07
N PHE A 271 3.24 -6.36 -9.37
CA PHE A 271 2.71 -5.34 -8.46
C PHE A 271 1.26 -5.59 -7.99
N GLU A 272 0.41 -6.14 -8.87
CA GLU A 272 -1.00 -6.45 -8.55
C GLU A 272 -1.23 -7.91 -8.14
N THR A 273 -0.22 -8.78 -8.25
CA THR A 273 -0.38 -10.23 -8.09
C THR A 273 -0.89 -10.60 -6.69
N TRP A 274 -0.29 -10.02 -5.65
CA TRP A 274 -0.58 -10.33 -4.25
C TRP A 274 -1.03 -9.11 -3.42
N ARG A 275 -1.19 -7.95 -4.08
CA ARG A 275 -1.50 -6.69 -3.41
C ARG A 275 -2.90 -6.71 -2.76
N PRO A 276 -3.01 -6.34 -1.48
CA PRO A 276 -4.29 -6.17 -0.79
C PRO A 276 -5.03 -4.92 -1.27
N LYS A 277 -6.34 -4.85 -1.03
CA LYS A 277 -7.21 -3.74 -1.44
C LYS A 277 -7.96 -3.07 -0.31
N ILE A 278 -8.06 -3.71 0.86
CA ILE A 278 -8.78 -3.20 2.03
C ILE A 278 -7.86 -2.92 3.23
N HIS A 279 -6.55 -3.09 3.05
CA HIS A 279 -5.51 -2.77 4.02
C HIS A 279 -4.88 -1.40 3.75
N VAL A 280 -4.26 -0.81 4.78
CA VAL A 280 -3.49 0.43 4.62
C VAL A 280 -2.08 0.06 4.16
N LEU A 281 -1.65 0.61 3.03
CA LEU A 281 -0.31 0.46 2.50
C LEU A 281 0.07 1.67 1.64
N PRO A 282 1.36 2.03 1.52
CA PRO A 282 1.77 3.12 0.65
C PRO A 282 1.46 2.79 -0.82
N PRO A 283 1.36 3.80 -1.69
CA PRO A 283 1.15 3.59 -3.13
C PRO A 283 2.19 2.65 -3.76
N THR A 284 3.45 2.75 -3.33
CA THR A 284 4.56 1.86 -3.73
C THR A 284 5.61 1.79 -2.63
N GLY A 285 6.54 0.83 -2.67
CA GLY A 285 7.65 0.74 -1.73
C GLY A 285 7.34 -0.07 -0.47
N ARG A 286 8.19 0.05 0.55
CA ARG A 286 8.11 -0.71 1.79
C ARG A 286 7.46 0.12 2.89
N ILE A 287 6.49 -0.49 3.58
CA ILE A 287 5.95 0.00 4.84
C ILE A 287 6.73 -0.62 6.00
N GLY A 288 6.96 0.16 7.05
CA GLY A 288 7.46 -0.30 8.33
C GLY A 288 6.43 -0.02 9.42
N ASP A 289 6.92 0.30 10.60
CA ASP A 289 6.11 0.36 11.81
C ASP A 289 5.01 1.43 11.71
N PRO A 290 3.74 1.09 12.05
CA PRO A 290 2.69 2.07 12.18
C PRO A 290 3.02 2.95 13.38
N CYS A 291 2.97 4.26 13.20
CA CYS A 291 3.34 5.19 14.24
C CYS A 291 2.59 6.51 14.07
N ALA A 292 2.82 7.47 14.95
CA ALA A 292 2.36 8.85 14.84
C ALA A 292 0.85 9.02 14.52
N HIS A 293 0.01 8.08 14.97
CA HIS A 293 -1.44 8.15 14.79
C HIS A 293 -2.03 9.26 15.64
N TYR A 294 -2.98 10.03 15.10
CA TYR A 294 -3.73 11.02 15.87
C TYR A 294 -5.07 11.37 15.26
N ASN A 295 -5.98 11.83 16.11
CA ASN A 295 -7.16 12.55 15.65
C ASN A 295 -6.83 14.04 15.59
N ASP A 296 -7.04 14.66 14.41
CA ASP A 296 -6.90 16.11 14.24
C ASP A 296 -8.12 16.79 14.89
N PRO A 297 -7.93 17.56 15.97
CA PRO A 297 -9.03 18.20 16.68
C PRO A 297 -9.73 19.30 15.87
N LYS A 298 -9.10 19.86 14.83
CA LYS A 298 -9.68 20.93 14.01
C LYS A 298 -10.58 20.39 12.92
N THR A 299 -10.15 19.31 12.28
CA THR A 299 -10.87 18.73 11.14
C THR A 299 -11.73 17.54 11.56
N GLY A 300 -11.40 16.86 12.66
CA GLY A 300 -12.00 15.61 13.12
C GLY A 300 -11.51 14.37 12.36
N TRP A 301 -10.57 14.52 11.42
CA TRP A 301 -9.99 13.41 10.66
C TRP A 301 -9.06 12.57 11.52
N PHE A 302 -9.00 11.28 11.22
CA PHE A 302 -8.06 10.36 11.84
C PHE A 302 -6.86 10.14 10.91
N HIS A 303 -5.67 10.49 11.37
CA HIS A 303 -4.41 10.30 10.67
C HIS A 303 -3.77 8.99 11.11
N VAL A 304 -3.44 8.14 10.13
CA VAL A 304 -2.73 6.88 10.29
C VAL A 304 -1.39 7.04 9.57
N GLN A 305 -0.30 6.96 10.31
CA GLN A 305 1.06 7.12 9.78
C GLN A 305 1.88 5.86 10.00
N TYR A 306 2.96 5.74 9.25
CA TYR A 306 3.83 4.56 9.25
C TYR A 306 5.23 4.92 8.75
N LEU A 307 6.24 4.18 9.17
CA LEU A 307 7.57 4.27 8.59
C LEU A 307 7.54 3.89 7.10
N TYR A 308 8.28 4.61 6.28
CA TYR A 308 8.25 4.45 4.83
C TYR A 308 9.66 4.39 4.22
N ASN A 309 9.97 3.30 3.52
CA ASN A 309 11.30 2.98 2.94
C ASN A 309 12.50 3.15 3.90
N GLY A 310 12.29 3.13 5.21
CA GLY A 310 13.35 3.23 6.22
C GLY A 310 14.00 4.62 6.35
N THR A 311 13.43 5.66 5.74
CA THR A 311 14.02 7.02 5.73
C THR A 311 13.15 8.07 6.43
N GLY A 312 11.89 7.76 6.72
CA GLY A 312 10.94 8.72 7.28
C GLY A 312 9.58 8.13 7.58
N ILE A 313 8.64 9.01 7.93
CA ILE A 313 7.25 8.71 8.21
C ILE A 313 6.41 9.22 7.02
N ALA A 314 5.48 8.41 6.55
CA ALA A 314 4.42 8.80 5.62
C ALA A 314 3.06 8.48 6.25
N GLY A 315 1.96 8.85 5.61
CA GLY A 315 0.66 8.50 6.15
C GLY A 315 -0.54 8.85 5.31
N VAL A 316 -1.66 8.34 5.77
CA VAL A 316 -2.99 8.53 5.21
C VAL A 316 -3.91 9.15 6.27
N GLN A 317 -5.01 9.72 5.82
CA GLN A 317 -6.08 10.21 6.66
C GLN A 317 -7.40 9.57 6.25
N THR A 318 -8.29 9.38 7.23
CA THR A 318 -9.62 8.83 7.03
C THR A 318 -10.64 9.56 7.88
N ASP A 319 -11.87 9.66 7.39
CA ASP A 319 -13.01 10.20 8.11
C ASP A 319 -14.11 9.16 8.35
N ASP A 320 -13.84 7.87 8.07
CA ASP A 320 -14.79 6.76 8.22
C ASP A 320 -14.18 5.39 8.58
N LEU A 321 -12.85 5.28 8.70
CA LEU A 321 -12.09 4.03 8.90
C LEU A 321 -12.27 2.97 7.78
N VAL A 322 -12.81 3.36 6.63
CA VAL A 322 -13.02 2.49 5.46
C VAL A 322 -12.16 2.96 4.29
N TYR A 323 -12.28 4.24 3.92
CA TYR A 323 -11.51 4.84 2.85
C TYR A 323 -10.39 5.71 3.42
N TYR A 324 -9.22 5.61 2.81
CA TYR A 324 -8.01 6.30 3.22
C TYR A 324 -7.50 7.15 2.07
N TYR A 325 -6.99 8.33 2.41
CA TYR A 325 -6.45 9.30 1.46
C TYR A 325 -5.04 9.66 1.88
N ASP A 326 -4.08 9.60 0.96
CA ASP A 326 -2.70 10.02 1.25
C ASP A 326 -2.69 11.46 1.78
N ILE A 327 -1.93 11.71 2.86
CA ILE A 327 -1.79 13.05 3.43
C ILE A 327 -1.06 13.97 2.45
N ASN A 328 -0.05 13.43 1.75
CA ASN A 328 0.73 14.13 0.74
C ASN A 328 0.58 13.44 -0.63
N GLU A 329 0.76 14.20 -1.71
CA GLU A 329 0.67 13.66 -3.08
C GLU A 329 1.57 12.43 -3.27
N ASN A 330 1.00 11.37 -3.87
CA ASN A 330 1.67 10.09 -4.13
C ASN A 330 2.23 9.38 -2.88
N GLY A 331 1.66 9.63 -1.69
CA GLY A 331 2.08 8.99 -0.45
C GLY A 331 3.43 9.48 0.08
N ASN A 332 3.82 10.73 -0.24
CA ASN A 332 5.11 11.28 0.15
C ASN A 332 5.24 11.50 1.67
N TYR A 333 6.47 11.62 2.15
CA TYR A 333 6.82 11.75 3.56
C TYR A 333 6.13 12.93 4.25
N THR A 334 5.65 12.71 5.47
CA THR A 334 5.26 13.76 6.43
C THR A 334 6.45 14.23 7.26
N GLY A 335 7.46 13.39 7.43
CA GLY A 335 8.77 13.72 8.01
C GLY A 335 9.85 12.77 7.49
N VAL A 336 11.08 13.27 7.29
CA VAL A 336 12.21 12.51 6.72
C VAL A 336 13.50 12.86 7.44
N ALA A 337 14.43 11.91 7.50
CA ALA A 337 15.77 12.11 8.06
C ALA A 337 16.59 13.15 7.28
N GLY A 338 17.67 13.64 7.91
CA GLY A 338 18.61 14.61 7.35
C GLY A 338 18.70 15.93 8.12
N GLY A 339 18.01 16.05 9.25
CA GLY A 339 18.14 17.17 10.17
C GLY A 339 19.38 17.06 11.06
N ALA A 340 19.60 18.07 11.89
CA ALA A 340 20.74 18.11 12.80
C ALA A 340 20.66 17.07 13.93
N ASN A 341 19.44 16.66 14.31
CA ASN A 341 19.17 15.73 15.41
C ASN A 341 18.93 14.29 14.91
N ASP A 342 18.47 14.15 13.67
CA ASP A 342 18.13 12.90 12.97
C ASP A 342 18.88 12.80 11.61
N PRO A 343 20.22 12.91 11.59
CA PRO A 343 20.98 12.92 10.34
C PRO A 343 20.95 11.58 9.59
N LEU A 344 20.64 10.46 10.27
CA LEU A 344 20.68 9.13 9.67
C LEU A 344 19.29 8.51 9.45
N ALA A 345 18.42 8.55 10.45
CA ALA A 345 17.09 7.94 10.36
C ALA A 345 16.07 8.60 11.29
N VAL A 346 14.79 8.46 10.93
CA VAL A 346 13.63 8.78 11.76
C VAL A 346 12.97 7.45 12.13
N PHE A 347 12.96 7.14 13.42
CA PHE A 347 12.28 5.99 13.99
C PHE A 347 10.91 6.40 14.54
N ASP A 348 10.20 5.47 15.19
CA ASP A 348 8.84 5.67 15.65
C ASP A 348 8.65 6.87 16.57
N GLY A 349 7.42 7.34 16.58
CA GLY A 349 6.95 8.40 17.45
C GLY A 349 5.44 8.38 17.64
N SER A 350 4.97 9.21 18.55
CA SER A 350 3.55 9.39 18.84
C SER A 350 3.19 10.86 18.94
N VAL A 351 1.91 11.17 18.68
CA VAL A 351 1.45 12.55 18.55
C VAL A 351 0.59 12.96 19.74
N ILE A 352 0.90 14.14 20.29
CA ILE A 352 0.01 14.89 21.17
C ILE A 352 -0.93 15.70 20.27
N SER A 353 -2.22 15.35 20.22
CA SER A 353 -3.20 15.97 19.30
C SER A 353 -3.32 17.50 19.46
N ARG A 354 -3.15 18.01 20.68
CA ARG A 354 -3.11 19.45 21.01
C ARG A 354 -1.85 19.74 21.82
N GLY A 355 -0.72 19.89 21.14
CA GLY A 355 0.58 20.19 21.75
C GLY A 355 0.98 21.65 21.60
N ILE A 356 2.21 21.89 21.13
CA ILE A 356 2.79 23.23 20.95
C ILE A 356 1.90 24.05 20.00
N ASP A 357 1.58 25.29 20.39
CA ASP A 357 0.70 26.21 19.65
C ASP A 357 -0.67 25.61 19.26
N ASP A 358 -1.21 24.68 20.07
CA ASP A 358 -2.46 23.95 19.78
C ASP A 358 -2.42 23.21 18.42
N LYS A 359 -1.23 22.71 18.06
CA LYS A 359 -1.00 21.88 16.86
C LYS A 359 -0.67 20.44 17.24
N PRO A 360 -0.95 19.47 16.35
CA PRO A 360 -0.42 18.12 16.49
C PRO A 360 1.09 18.16 16.65
N THR A 361 1.61 17.67 17.77
CA THR A 361 3.03 17.67 18.10
C THR A 361 3.54 16.25 18.17
N LEU A 362 4.45 15.90 17.25
CA LEU A 362 5.10 14.59 17.19
C LEU A 362 6.29 14.56 18.17
N LEU A 363 6.30 13.56 19.06
CA LEU A 363 7.50 13.14 19.78
C LEU A 363 7.98 11.84 19.13
N TYR A 364 9.21 11.81 18.62
CA TYR A 364 9.76 10.69 17.86
C TYR A 364 11.23 10.44 18.19
N THR A 365 11.72 9.26 17.80
CA THR A 365 13.12 8.87 17.99
C THR A 365 13.98 9.39 16.82
N SER A 366 14.91 10.29 17.14
CA SER A 366 15.89 10.83 16.19
C SER A 366 17.21 10.06 16.25
N VAL A 367 17.64 9.52 15.10
CA VAL A 367 18.80 8.60 15.02
C VAL A 367 20.04 9.29 14.44
N SER A 368 21.14 9.20 15.18
CA SER A 368 22.44 9.80 14.87
C SER A 368 23.59 8.80 14.70
N HIS A 369 23.40 7.53 15.04
CA HIS A 369 24.41 6.47 14.85
C HIS A 369 23.78 5.11 14.57
N LEU A 370 24.40 4.29 13.71
CA LEU A 370 24.02 2.91 13.39
C LEU A 370 25.30 2.03 13.36
N PRO A 371 25.21 0.71 13.60
CA PRO A 371 24.00 -0.09 13.88
C PRO A 371 23.48 0.07 15.31
N ILE A 372 22.18 -0.18 15.50
CA ILE A 372 21.53 -0.26 16.81
C ILE A 372 20.85 -1.63 16.89
N HIS A 373 21.23 -2.46 17.85
CA HIS A 373 20.65 -3.78 18.07
C HIS A 373 20.93 -4.25 19.50
N TRP A 374 19.99 -4.96 20.15
CA TRP A 374 20.11 -5.37 21.55
C TRP A 374 21.28 -6.34 21.84
N THR A 375 21.77 -7.05 20.81
CA THR A 375 22.94 -7.94 20.92
C THR A 375 24.28 -7.22 20.84
N LEU A 376 24.29 -5.92 20.50
CA LEU A 376 25.50 -5.14 20.30
C LEU A 376 25.69 -4.14 21.45
N PRO A 377 26.93 -3.72 21.75
CA PRO A 377 27.16 -2.61 22.66
C PRO A 377 26.48 -1.32 22.16
N TYR A 378 25.68 -0.69 23.02
CA TYR A 378 24.97 0.54 22.67
C TYR A 378 25.92 1.74 22.50
N THR A 379 25.88 2.40 21.34
CA THR A 379 26.63 3.65 21.12
C THR A 379 25.85 4.83 21.70
N ARG A 380 26.36 5.44 22.77
CA ARG A 380 25.68 6.56 23.44
C ARG A 380 25.35 7.70 22.47
N GLY A 381 24.09 8.12 22.44
CA GLY A 381 23.59 9.17 21.54
C GLY A 381 23.20 8.66 20.16
N SER A 382 23.19 7.34 19.92
CA SER A 382 22.67 6.73 18.69
C SER A 382 21.18 7.01 18.53
N GLU A 383 20.39 6.79 19.59
CA GLU A 383 18.98 7.16 19.68
C GLU A 383 18.83 8.29 20.70
N SER A 384 18.18 9.37 20.29
CA SER A 384 17.73 10.40 21.20
C SER A 384 16.23 10.55 21.09
N GLN A 385 15.57 10.52 22.24
CA GLN A 385 14.42 11.38 22.47
C GLN A 385 15.03 12.72 22.87
N SER A 386 14.40 13.86 22.63
CA SER A 386 14.96 15.08 23.19
C SER A 386 14.98 15.01 24.75
N LEU A 387 16.18 14.70 25.30
CA LEU A 387 16.72 14.49 26.68
C LEU A 387 16.77 13.05 27.29
N ALA A 388 17.92 12.69 27.95
CA ALA A 388 18.48 11.32 28.07
C ALA A 388 19.18 10.92 29.42
N GLY A 389 19.45 9.60 29.63
CA GLY A 389 20.64 9.06 30.37
C GLY A 389 20.57 7.68 31.10
N PHE A 390 20.80 6.51 30.43
CA PHE A 390 21.03 5.16 31.03
C PHE A 390 21.86 4.20 30.09
N TYR A 391 22.41 3.06 30.59
CA TYR A 391 23.06 1.97 29.79
C TYR A 391 22.03 0.93 29.33
N VAL A 392 21.46 1.17 28.16
CA VAL A 392 20.22 0.56 27.67
C VAL A 392 20.46 -0.41 26.52
N THR A 393 19.58 -1.39 26.33
CA THR A 393 19.54 -2.24 25.12
C THR A 393 18.96 -1.49 23.91
N ALA A 394 18.02 -0.58 24.19
CA ALA A 394 17.34 0.30 23.25
C ALA A 394 16.69 1.47 24.02
N PHE A 395 16.46 2.60 23.36
CA PHE A 395 15.74 3.74 23.95
C PHE A 395 14.95 4.50 22.89
N ARG A 396 13.85 3.88 22.45
CA ARG A 396 13.05 4.32 21.29
C ARG A 396 11.54 4.25 21.54
N ASP A 397 10.78 4.61 20.51
CA ASP A 397 9.32 4.49 20.42
C ASP A 397 8.55 5.22 21.54
N PRO A 398 8.74 6.55 21.69
CA PRO A 398 8.05 7.30 22.72
C PRO A 398 6.53 7.28 22.49
N TYR A 399 5.77 6.74 23.44
CA TYR A 399 4.32 6.70 23.37
C TYR A 399 3.67 7.62 24.41
N VAL A 400 3.01 8.67 23.93
CA VAL A 400 2.32 9.66 24.76
C VAL A 400 0.86 9.29 25.03
N PHE A 401 0.47 9.33 26.30
CA PHE A 401 -0.86 8.90 26.76
C PHE A 401 -1.32 9.66 28.01
N GLN A 402 -2.61 9.52 28.32
CA GLN A 402 -3.23 9.94 29.57
C GLN A 402 -3.83 8.71 30.24
N ASN A 403 -3.67 8.58 31.56
CA ASN A 403 -4.13 7.41 32.33
C ASN A 403 -4.51 7.82 33.75
N LYS A 404 -5.65 7.29 34.23
CA LYS A 404 -6.18 7.65 35.54
C LYS A 404 -5.38 7.11 36.72
N ASP A 405 -5.16 5.81 36.71
CA ASP A 405 -4.49 5.09 37.79
C ASP A 405 -3.09 5.68 38.07
N LEU A 406 -2.41 6.11 37.01
CA LEU A 406 -1.10 6.74 37.09
C LEU A 406 -1.17 8.11 37.76
N TYR A 407 -2.10 8.99 37.35
CA TYR A 407 -2.21 10.31 37.99
C TYR A 407 -2.61 10.20 39.47
N ASP A 408 -3.50 9.27 39.83
CA ASP A 408 -3.88 9.02 41.22
C ASP A 408 -2.67 8.55 42.04
N THR A 409 -1.88 7.64 41.47
CA THR A 409 -0.76 6.99 42.15
C THR A 409 0.42 7.95 42.33
N VAL A 410 0.70 8.83 41.35
CA VAL A 410 1.79 9.81 41.46
C VAL A 410 1.38 11.17 42.03
N GLY A 411 0.08 11.44 42.16
CA GLY A 411 -0.45 12.73 42.62
C GLY A 411 -0.33 13.85 41.58
N SER A 412 -0.38 13.51 40.28
CA SER A 412 -0.36 14.50 39.19
C SER A 412 -1.74 15.10 38.93
N SER A 413 -1.79 16.27 38.26
CA SER A 413 -3.04 16.88 37.81
C SER A 413 -3.79 16.01 36.79
N SER A 414 -5.12 16.05 36.82
CA SER A 414 -5.95 15.42 35.78
C SER A 414 -5.58 15.97 34.40
N GLY A 415 -5.48 15.09 33.40
CA GLY A 415 -5.08 15.46 32.03
C GLY A 415 -3.56 15.57 31.80
N THR A 416 -2.73 15.19 32.78
CA THR A 416 -1.28 15.10 32.59
C THR A 416 -0.94 14.11 31.47
N TRP A 417 -0.07 14.52 30.55
CA TRP A 417 0.50 13.64 29.53
C TRP A 417 1.72 12.91 30.09
N TYR A 418 1.70 11.59 29.94
CA TYR A 418 2.83 10.72 30.24
C TYR A 418 3.45 10.22 28.94
N ALA A 419 4.71 9.80 29.01
CA ALA A 419 5.38 9.11 27.92
C ALA A 419 6.05 7.84 28.46
N VAL A 420 5.84 6.72 27.80
CA VAL A 420 6.72 5.55 27.94
C VAL A 420 7.73 5.55 26.80
N ILE A 421 8.93 5.04 27.06
CA ILE A 421 9.98 4.82 26.07
C ILE A 421 10.34 3.34 26.17
N SER A 422 10.32 2.65 25.04
CA SER A 422 10.56 1.22 24.95
C SER A 422 12.05 0.90 24.89
N GLY A 423 12.41 -0.22 25.52
CA GLY A 423 13.77 -0.75 25.51
C GLY A 423 14.02 -1.77 26.61
N GLY A 424 15.19 -1.68 27.22
CA GLY A 424 15.67 -2.57 28.28
C GLY A 424 17.05 -2.14 28.79
N VAL A 425 17.63 -2.90 29.71
CA VAL A 425 18.94 -2.61 30.33
C VAL A 425 19.80 -3.85 30.27
N HIS A 426 21.06 -3.72 29.85
CA HIS A 426 21.95 -4.87 29.69
C HIS A 426 22.24 -5.62 31.00
N ASP A 427 22.29 -4.90 32.14
CA ASP A 427 22.66 -5.44 33.45
C ASP A 427 21.45 -5.75 34.37
N TRP A 428 20.22 -5.40 33.93
CA TRP A 428 18.97 -5.73 34.62
C TRP A 428 18.15 -6.64 33.73
N SER A 429 18.02 -7.90 34.14
CA SER A 429 17.20 -8.87 33.43
C SER A 429 16.12 -9.37 34.39
N GLU A 430 14.85 -9.30 33.97
CA GLU A 430 14.00 -10.45 34.27
C GLU A 430 14.73 -11.68 33.72
N PRO A 431 14.73 -12.84 34.41
CA PRO A 431 15.43 -14.03 33.93
C PRO A 431 15.13 -14.24 32.45
N ALA A 432 16.16 -14.32 31.59
CA ALA A 432 15.95 -14.54 30.17
C ALA A 432 15.00 -15.74 29.96
N ASN A 433 13.93 -15.55 29.19
CA ASN A 433 12.76 -16.46 29.08
C ASN A 433 11.78 -16.45 30.27
N SER A 434 11.69 -15.36 31.03
CA SER A 434 10.55 -15.14 31.91
C SER A 434 9.27 -15.08 31.06
N THR A 435 8.22 -15.71 31.58
CA THR A 435 6.95 -15.86 30.88
C THR A 435 5.81 -15.58 31.83
N TRP A 436 4.70 -15.05 31.30
CA TRP A 436 3.43 -15.16 32.02
C TRP A 436 3.00 -16.63 32.07
N GLY A 437 2.81 -17.15 33.30
CA GLY A 437 2.55 -18.57 33.53
C GLY A 437 3.68 -19.46 32.99
N ASN A 438 3.33 -20.40 32.11
CA ASN A 438 4.27 -21.32 31.45
C ASN A 438 4.70 -20.88 30.03
N GLY A 439 4.30 -19.66 29.61
CA GLY A 439 4.61 -19.11 28.28
C GLY A 439 3.75 -19.62 27.13
N ASN A 440 2.77 -20.50 27.39
CA ASN A 440 1.89 -20.99 26.33
C ASN A 440 0.95 -19.90 25.80
N TRP A 441 0.47 -19.00 26.68
CA TRP A 441 -0.60 -18.05 26.38
C TRP A 441 -0.13 -16.62 26.09
N ALA A 442 1.07 -16.26 26.55
CA ALA A 442 1.68 -14.93 26.33
C ALA A 442 3.14 -15.01 25.85
N LYS A 443 3.59 -16.18 25.36
CA LYS A 443 4.97 -16.41 24.91
C LYS A 443 5.99 -16.02 25.98
N VAL A 444 7.07 -15.34 25.60
CA VAL A 444 8.16 -14.88 26.47
C VAL A 444 8.25 -13.37 26.40
N TRP A 445 8.72 -12.73 27.48
CA TRP A 445 8.96 -11.28 27.48
C TRP A 445 10.17 -10.85 26.64
N GLY A 446 11.02 -11.80 26.23
CA GLY A 446 12.15 -11.52 25.35
C GLY A 446 13.31 -10.79 26.06
N TYR A 447 14.15 -10.15 25.27
CA TYR A 447 15.36 -9.44 25.71
C TYR A 447 15.24 -7.92 25.59
N ASN A 448 14.31 -7.43 24.76
CA ASN A 448 14.08 -6.01 24.54
C ASN A 448 12.60 -5.76 24.21
N PHE A 449 12.06 -4.65 24.71
CA PHE A 449 10.72 -4.18 24.33
C PHE A 449 10.80 -3.12 23.24
N GLU A 450 9.83 -3.13 22.34
CA GLU A 450 9.61 -2.15 21.27
C GLU A 450 8.13 -1.73 21.27
N VAL A 451 7.81 -0.59 20.66
CA VAL A 451 6.43 -0.10 20.41
C VAL A 451 5.47 -0.22 21.60
N GLY A 452 5.87 0.33 22.76
CA GLY A 452 5.08 0.21 23.99
C GLY A 452 3.91 1.18 24.00
N ASN A 453 2.67 0.70 23.96
CA ASN A 453 1.47 1.54 24.08
C ASN A 453 0.82 1.33 25.45
N VAL A 454 0.39 2.42 26.09
CA VAL A 454 -0.35 2.37 27.36
C VAL A 454 -1.71 3.04 27.18
N PHE A 455 -2.78 2.36 27.59
CA PHE A 455 -4.14 2.85 27.44
C PHE A 455 -5.06 2.24 28.49
N SER A 456 -6.26 2.80 28.64
CA SER A 456 -7.24 2.34 29.62
C SER A 456 -8.52 1.88 28.92
N LEU A 457 -9.02 0.71 29.31
CA LEU A 457 -10.18 0.07 28.69
C LEU A 457 -11.29 -0.27 29.69
N ASP A 458 -12.51 -0.20 29.20
CA ASP A 458 -13.68 -0.85 29.80
C ASP A 458 -14.37 -1.77 28.77
N LYS A 459 -15.58 -2.23 29.10
CA LYS A 459 -16.38 -3.10 28.22
C LYS A 459 -16.77 -2.45 26.88
N GLU A 460 -16.90 -1.13 26.83
CA GLU A 460 -17.32 -0.40 25.64
C GLU A 460 -16.14 0.01 24.76
N GLY A 461 -14.94 0.14 25.32
CA GLY A 461 -13.74 0.48 24.57
C GLY A 461 -12.76 1.30 25.40
N TYR A 462 -12.32 2.44 24.86
CA TYR A 462 -11.42 3.33 25.57
C TYR A 462 -12.19 4.09 26.64
N ASN A 463 -11.66 4.09 27.85
CA ASN A 463 -12.15 4.91 28.93
C ASN A 463 -10.95 5.27 29.79
N VAL A 464 -10.65 6.56 29.95
CA VAL A 464 -9.50 7.03 30.75
C VAL A 464 -9.55 6.53 32.20
N ASN A 465 -10.75 6.23 32.72
CA ASN A 465 -11.00 5.68 34.05
C ASN A 465 -11.15 4.15 34.06
N GLY A 466 -10.95 3.49 32.92
CA GLY A 466 -10.97 2.05 32.78
C GLY A 466 -9.69 1.41 33.31
N GLU A 467 -9.63 0.09 33.20
CA GLU A 467 -8.48 -0.69 33.59
C GLU A 467 -7.28 -0.43 32.68
N THR A 468 -6.08 -0.39 33.24
CA THR A 468 -4.85 -0.13 32.49
C THR A 468 -4.39 -1.37 31.72
N PHE A 469 -4.23 -1.20 30.40
CA PHE A 469 -3.65 -2.17 29.49
C PHE A 469 -2.39 -1.60 28.83
N ILE A 470 -1.48 -2.51 28.49
CA ILE A 470 -0.31 -2.23 27.66
C ILE A 470 -0.26 -3.17 26.46
N THR A 471 0.23 -2.69 25.33
CA THR A 471 0.69 -3.53 24.22
C THR A 471 2.16 -3.27 23.98
N LEU A 472 2.92 -4.29 23.64
CA LEU A 472 4.36 -4.16 23.41
C LEU A 472 4.87 -5.23 22.46
N GLY A 473 5.80 -4.86 21.61
CA GLY A 473 6.62 -5.78 20.85
C GLY A 473 7.73 -6.34 21.74
N VAL A 474 7.99 -7.64 21.65
CA VAL A 474 9.17 -8.26 22.28
C VAL A 474 10.14 -8.79 21.24
N GLU A 475 11.42 -8.53 21.44
CA GLU A 475 12.53 -9.11 20.67
C GLU A 475 13.13 -10.28 21.45
N GLY A 476 13.02 -11.49 20.89
CA GLY A 476 13.55 -12.72 21.46
C GLY A 476 14.59 -13.40 20.57
N SER A 477 15.38 -14.29 21.17
CA SER A 477 16.30 -15.15 20.44
C SER A 477 16.23 -16.61 20.90
N TYR A 478 16.33 -17.53 19.95
CA TYR A 478 16.71 -18.92 20.25
C TYR A 478 18.18 -18.99 20.67
N VAL A 479 18.53 -20.03 21.43
CA VAL A 479 19.90 -20.30 21.87
C VAL A 479 20.57 -21.26 20.88
N PRO A 480 21.83 -21.03 20.46
CA PRO A 480 22.69 -19.90 20.83
C PRO A 480 22.25 -18.58 20.19
N ILE A 481 22.41 -17.47 20.92
CA ILE A 481 22.08 -16.12 20.42
C ILE A 481 23.00 -15.79 19.25
N THR A 482 22.38 -15.38 18.13
CA THR A 482 23.10 -14.93 16.95
C THR A 482 23.19 -13.41 16.96
N GLU A 483 24.40 -12.88 16.84
CA GLU A 483 24.65 -11.44 16.84
C GLU A 483 23.89 -10.75 15.69
N SER A 484 23.24 -9.62 15.99
CA SER A 484 22.45 -8.81 15.05
C SER A 484 21.24 -9.53 14.44
N VAL A 485 20.71 -10.56 15.12
CA VAL A 485 19.52 -11.30 14.68
C VAL A 485 18.51 -11.46 15.80
N THR A 486 17.36 -10.81 15.67
CA THR A 486 16.15 -11.14 16.44
C THR A 486 15.40 -12.27 15.73
N SER A 487 15.54 -13.50 16.23
CA SER A 487 14.93 -14.70 15.64
C SER A 487 13.45 -14.88 16.01
N MET A 488 12.96 -14.12 16.99
CA MET A 488 11.56 -14.13 17.40
C MET A 488 11.05 -12.72 17.68
N HIS A 489 10.01 -12.32 16.96
CA HIS A 489 9.22 -11.12 17.26
C HIS A 489 7.83 -11.56 17.72
N ARG A 490 7.32 -11.02 18.82
CA ARG A 490 5.93 -11.28 19.28
C ARG A 490 5.25 -9.99 19.67
N MET A 491 3.99 -9.85 19.26
CA MET A 491 3.16 -8.71 19.65
C MET A 491 2.31 -9.09 20.87
N LEU A 492 2.65 -8.59 22.05
CA LEU A 492 2.04 -8.97 23.31
C LEU A 492 1.10 -7.87 23.84
N TRP A 493 0.24 -8.26 24.77
CA TRP A 493 -0.51 -7.34 25.61
C TRP A 493 -0.50 -7.80 27.07
N ALA A 494 -0.63 -6.86 28.00
CA ALA A 494 -0.83 -7.15 29.41
C ALA A 494 -1.83 -6.18 30.04
N SER A 495 -2.54 -6.64 31.07
CA SER A 495 -3.38 -5.81 31.93
C SER A 495 -2.90 -5.94 33.36
N GLY A 496 -2.93 -4.85 34.13
CA GLY A 496 -2.28 -4.85 35.42
C GLY A 496 -2.59 -3.62 36.27
N ASN A 497 -2.18 -3.70 37.53
CA ASN A 497 -2.34 -2.62 38.48
C ASN A 497 -1.13 -1.69 38.40
N ILE A 498 -1.38 -0.39 38.54
CA ILE A 498 -0.34 0.60 38.80
C ILE A 498 -0.27 0.82 40.31
N SER A 499 0.92 0.65 40.88
CA SER A 499 1.18 0.86 42.30
C SER A 499 2.44 1.71 42.50
N LYS A 500 2.59 2.29 43.69
CA LYS A 500 3.81 2.97 44.12
C LYS A 500 4.18 2.48 45.52
N PRO A 501 5.03 1.46 45.64
CA PRO A 501 5.50 0.97 46.93
C PRO A 501 6.19 2.08 47.73
N ASP A 502 6.15 2.01 49.06
CA ASP A 502 6.78 3.01 49.94
C ASP A 502 8.28 3.17 49.62
N GLY A 503 8.69 4.38 49.25
CA GLY A 503 10.07 4.69 48.86
C GLY A 503 10.51 4.14 47.49
N GLY A 504 9.59 3.54 46.72
CA GLY A 504 9.83 2.96 45.40
C GLY A 504 9.40 3.83 44.22
N ASN A 505 9.76 3.37 43.03
CA ASN A 505 9.24 3.92 41.77
C ASN A 505 7.81 3.42 41.51
N VAL A 506 7.12 4.09 40.58
CA VAL A 506 5.84 3.57 40.08
C VAL A 506 6.08 2.26 39.36
N THR A 507 5.24 1.27 39.64
CA THR A 507 5.32 -0.09 39.10
C THR A 507 4.02 -0.47 38.43
N PHE A 508 4.10 -1.10 37.27
CA PHE A 508 2.99 -1.80 36.62
C PHE A 508 3.15 -3.30 36.88
N GLU A 509 2.15 -3.93 37.49
CA GLU A 509 2.16 -5.36 37.84
C GLU A 509 1.13 -6.12 36.99
N PRO A 510 1.57 -6.93 35.99
CA PRO A 510 0.66 -7.72 35.17
C PRO A 510 -0.20 -8.68 36.01
N THR A 511 -1.51 -8.67 35.77
CA THR A 511 -2.50 -9.59 36.34
C THR A 511 -3.08 -10.55 35.31
N MET A 512 -2.92 -10.23 34.02
CA MET A 512 -3.16 -11.11 32.88
C MET A 512 -2.34 -10.62 31.68
N ALA A 513 -1.88 -11.53 30.84
CA ALA A 513 -1.16 -11.20 29.62
C ALA A 513 -1.47 -12.19 28.50
N GLY A 514 -1.35 -11.72 27.27
CA GLY A 514 -1.62 -12.52 26.08
C GLY A 514 -0.90 -11.99 24.85
N VAL A 515 -1.30 -12.53 23.70
CA VAL A 515 -0.76 -12.16 22.39
C VAL A 515 -1.81 -11.34 21.64
N LEU A 516 -1.42 -10.18 21.10
CA LEU A 516 -2.30 -9.30 20.32
C LEU A 516 -2.53 -9.86 18.90
N ASP A 517 -1.49 -10.46 18.33
CA ASP A 517 -1.53 -11.16 17.06
C ASP A 517 -0.55 -12.33 17.06
N TRP A 518 -1.02 -13.53 16.70
CA TRP A 518 -0.21 -14.76 16.74
C TRP A 518 0.62 -14.99 15.46
N GLY A 519 0.42 -14.19 14.41
CA GLY A 519 1.19 -14.30 13.18
C GLY A 519 2.69 -14.10 13.42
N THR A 520 3.54 -14.94 12.83
CA THR A 520 5.00 -14.84 13.01
C THR A 520 5.58 -13.52 12.49
N SER A 521 4.88 -12.88 11.55
CA SER A 521 5.24 -11.57 11.00
C SER A 521 4.44 -10.40 11.54
N SER A 522 3.49 -10.63 12.44
CA SER A 522 2.73 -9.57 13.09
C SER A 522 3.56 -8.99 14.25
N TYR A 523 3.81 -7.68 14.20
CA TYR A 523 4.61 -6.95 15.18
C TYR A 523 4.40 -5.42 15.06
N THR A 524 5.02 -4.67 15.96
CA THR A 524 5.03 -3.19 15.93
C THR A 524 3.64 -2.54 15.98
N ALA A 525 2.69 -3.11 16.73
CA ALA A 525 1.37 -2.54 16.79
C ALA A 525 1.34 -1.17 17.47
N ALA A 526 0.77 -0.18 16.78
CA ALA A 526 0.47 1.12 17.33
C ALA A 526 -1.05 1.36 17.35
N GLY A 527 -1.54 1.76 18.53
CA GLY A 527 -2.90 2.21 18.72
C GLY A 527 -3.02 3.64 19.20
N LYS A 528 -4.19 4.22 18.97
CA LYS A 528 -4.54 5.56 19.44
C LYS A 528 -6.02 5.65 19.80
N VAL A 529 -6.31 6.54 20.74
CA VAL A 529 -7.67 6.95 21.07
C VAL A 529 -8.31 7.60 19.85
N LEU A 530 -9.48 7.12 19.46
CA LEU A 530 -10.37 7.71 18.47
C LEU A 530 -11.62 8.22 19.19
N PRO A 531 -11.72 9.55 19.45
CA PRO A 531 -12.84 10.12 20.19
C PRO A 531 -14.18 9.98 19.45
N ALA A 532 -15.28 10.01 20.20
CA ALA A 532 -16.65 10.08 19.70
C ALA A 532 -16.89 11.30 18.82
N THR A 533 -16.13 12.38 19.05
CA THR A 533 -16.17 13.63 18.28
C THR A 533 -15.36 13.58 16.98
N SER A 534 -14.69 12.46 16.68
CA SER A 534 -14.03 12.28 15.39
C SER A 534 -15.06 12.06 14.29
N ARG A 535 -14.77 12.46 13.05
CA ARG A 535 -15.70 12.26 11.92
C ARG A 535 -16.08 10.80 11.73
N ALA A 536 -15.11 9.89 11.88
CA ALA A 536 -15.34 8.46 11.75
C ALA A 536 -16.33 7.96 12.81
N SER A 537 -16.15 8.39 14.07
CA SER A 537 -17.05 8.01 15.15
C SER A 537 -18.42 8.69 15.05
N GLU A 538 -18.52 9.94 14.60
CA GLU A 538 -19.80 10.62 14.38
C GLU A 538 -20.62 9.90 13.29
N LYS A 539 -19.99 9.56 12.15
CA LYS A 539 -20.64 8.83 11.05
C LYS A 539 -21.12 7.44 11.46
N SER A 540 -20.43 6.79 12.39
CA SER A 540 -20.77 5.44 12.86
C SER A 540 -21.49 5.39 14.22
N SER A 541 -21.75 6.56 14.81
CA SER A 541 -22.25 6.72 16.18
C SER A 541 -21.46 5.88 17.19
N ALA A 542 -20.12 5.85 17.04
CA ALA A 542 -19.23 5.14 17.94
C ALA A 542 -18.88 6.02 19.16
N PRO A 543 -18.78 5.42 20.36
CA PRO A 543 -18.22 6.09 21.53
C PRO A 543 -16.69 6.24 21.37
N ASP A 544 -16.07 6.87 22.36
CA ASP A 544 -14.61 6.85 22.51
C ASP A 544 -14.09 5.40 22.48
N ARG A 545 -13.05 5.16 21.70
CA ARG A 545 -12.51 3.82 21.50
C ARG A 545 -11.02 3.86 21.23
N PHE A 546 -10.35 2.77 21.55
CA PHE A 546 -8.95 2.58 21.22
C PHE A 546 -8.87 1.76 19.93
N ILE A 547 -8.23 2.33 18.89
CA ILE A 547 -8.01 1.65 17.61
C ILE A 547 -6.53 1.31 17.51
N SER A 548 -6.22 0.02 17.37
CA SER A 548 -4.87 -0.52 17.20
C SER A 548 -4.66 -1.07 15.79
N ARG A 549 -3.44 -0.92 15.27
CA ARG A 549 -2.97 -1.54 14.03
C ARG A 549 -1.56 -2.08 14.22
N ASP A 550 -1.37 -3.33 13.84
CA ASP A 550 -0.08 -3.99 13.64
C ASP A 550 0.48 -3.65 12.25
N GLY A 551 1.80 -3.61 12.07
CA GLY A 551 2.39 -3.25 10.78
C GLY A 551 3.74 -3.84 10.42
N LYS A 552 4.20 -4.91 11.06
CA LYS A 552 5.34 -5.68 10.53
C LYS A 552 4.96 -6.69 9.43
N ILE A 553 3.80 -6.51 8.81
CA ILE A 553 3.57 -7.11 7.51
C ILE A 553 4.33 -6.25 6.50
N ARG A 554 5.36 -6.81 5.84
CA ARG A 554 6.36 -6.07 5.03
C ARG A 554 5.77 -5.10 3.99
N TYR A 555 4.48 -5.24 3.64
CA TYR A 555 3.82 -4.50 2.58
C TYR A 555 2.50 -3.84 2.97
N CYS A 556 1.90 -4.10 4.15
CA CYS A 556 0.69 -3.42 4.60
C CYS A 556 0.52 -3.38 6.14
N SER A 557 -0.39 -2.55 6.64
CA SER A 557 -0.88 -2.63 8.03
C SER A 557 -2.15 -3.47 8.10
N VAL A 558 -2.33 -4.21 9.19
CA VAL A 558 -3.56 -4.98 9.47
C VAL A 558 -4.81 -4.11 9.51
N LEU A 559 -5.97 -4.74 9.40
CA LEU A 559 -7.26 -4.08 9.62
C LEU A 559 -7.30 -3.37 10.98
N PRO A 560 -7.93 -2.18 11.07
CA PRO A 560 -8.04 -1.47 12.35
C PRO A 560 -8.81 -2.31 13.36
N ARG A 561 -8.24 -2.51 14.56
CA ARG A 561 -8.83 -3.30 15.64
C ARG A 561 -9.31 -2.40 16.76
N LYS A 562 -10.57 -2.57 17.18
CA LYS A 562 -11.10 -2.04 18.42
C LYS A 562 -10.65 -2.96 19.56
N LEU A 563 -10.01 -2.39 20.58
CA LEU A 563 -9.72 -3.06 21.85
C LEU A 563 -10.77 -2.71 22.91
N SER A 564 -11.10 -3.68 23.77
CA SER A 564 -12.03 -3.51 24.90
C SER A 564 -11.74 -4.55 25.99
N LYS A 565 -12.12 -4.27 27.24
CA LYS A 565 -12.17 -5.31 28.27
C LYS A 565 -13.33 -6.26 27.98
N GLN A 566 -13.07 -7.55 27.92
CA GLN A 566 -14.09 -8.53 27.59
C GLN A 566 -14.35 -9.48 28.75
N THR A 567 -15.63 -9.80 28.99
CA THR A 567 -16.07 -10.78 29.98
C THR A 567 -16.65 -12.02 29.28
N ILE A 568 -16.27 -13.20 29.77
CA ILE A 568 -16.82 -14.50 29.37
C ILE A 568 -17.60 -15.03 30.56
N SER A 569 -18.91 -15.18 30.39
CA SER A 569 -19.83 -15.58 31.47
C SER A 569 -20.25 -17.04 31.34
N ASN A 570 -20.77 -17.60 32.43
CA ASN A 570 -21.28 -18.97 32.51
C ASN A 570 -20.21 -20.04 32.27
N VAL A 571 -18.95 -19.74 32.62
CA VAL A 571 -17.84 -20.67 32.49
C VAL A 571 -17.90 -21.69 33.63
N VAL A 572 -17.80 -22.97 33.33
CA VAL A 572 -17.75 -24.02 34.35
C VAL A 572 -16.49 -23.85 35.19
N ASN A 573 -16.62 -23.95 36.51
CA ASN A 573 -15.48 -23.92 37.43
C ASN A 573 -14.71 -25.25 37.36
N ASN A 574 -13.70 -25.33 36.50
CA ASN A 574 -12.83 -26.49 36.33
C ASN A 574 -11.37 -26.07 36.09
N ASP A 575 -10.47 -27.05 36.00
CA ASP A 575 -9.03 -26.81 35.82
C ASP A 575 -8.72 -25.94 34.60
N LEU A 576 -9.49 -26.08 33.52
CA LEU A 576 -9.34 -25.27 32.29
C LEU A 576 -9.57 -23.78 32.54
N ALA A 577 -10.54 -23.42 33.37
CA ALA A 577 -10.82 -22.03 33.69
C ALA A 577 -9.82 -21.44 34.70
N SER A 578 -9.25 -22.27 35.56
CA SER A 578 -8.34 -21.88 36.64
C SER A 578 -6.85 -21.75 36.23
N GLU A 579 -6.46 -22.26 35.06
CA GLU A 579 -5.08 -22.11 34.57
C GLU A 579 -4.70 -20.63 34.38
N THR A 580 -3.43 -20.32 34.62
CA THR A 580 -2.84 -19.04 34.24
C THR A 580 -2.77 -18.91 32.71
N GLY A 581 -3.83 -18.34 32.14
CA GLY A 581 -3.96 -18.08 30.71
C GLY A 581 -3.90 -16.60 30.33
N LEU A 582 -4.47 -16.29 29.17
CA LEU A 582 -4.69 -14.92 28.68
C LEU A 582 -5.98 -14.29 29.24
N TRP A 583 -6.47 -14.84 30.34
CA TRP A 583 -7.65 -14.38 31.07
C TRP A 583 -7.36 -14.43 32.57
N ARG A 584 -8.24 -13.81 33.35
CA ARG A 584 -8.29 -13.97 34.81
C ARG A 584 -9.71 -14.25 35.27
N VAL A 585 -9.86 -14.86 36.43
CA VAL A 585 -11.15 -15.03 37.10
C VAL A 585 -11.52 -13.71 37.76
N GLU A 586 -12.62 -13.09 37.34
CA GLU A 586 -13.15 -11.86 37.95
C GLU A 586 -14.04 -12.17 39.15
N GLY A 587 -14.83 -13.24 39.06
CA GLY A 587 -15.71 -13.66 40.13
C GLY A 587 -16.42 -14.97 39.82
N SER A 588 -17.28 -15.38 40.75
CA SER A 588 -18.19 -16.51 40.56
C SER A 588 -19.64 -16.08 40.72
N GLU A 589 -20.52 -16.68 39.93
CA GLU A 589 -21.96 -16.45 39.95
C GLU A 589 -22.65 -17.80 39.76
N ASN A 590 -23.56 -18.17 40.67
CA ASN A 590 -24.32 -19.43 40.62
C ASN A 590 -23.47 -20.70 40.38
N SER A 591 -22.28 -20.77 40.99
CA SER A 591 -21.30 -21.87 40.83
C SER A 591 -20.56 -21.92 39.48
N CYS A 592 -20.83 -20.98 38.56
CA CYS A 592 -20.01 -20.72 37.39
C CYS A 592 -19.04 -19.55 37.63
N LEU A 593 -18.00 -19.47 36.81
CA LEU A 593 -17.02 -18.39 36.80
C LEU A 593 -17.37 -17.33 35.74
N LYS A 594 -16.95 -16.10 36.04
CA LYS A 594 -16.80 -15.01 35.08
C LYS A 594 -15.32 -14.80 34.84
N LEU A 595 -14.91 -14.87 33.58
CA LEU A 595 -13.53 -14.62 33.17
C LEU A 595 -13.43 -13.24 32.49
N GLU A 596 -12.32 -12.56 32.67
CA GLU A 596 -11.97 -11.32 31.98
C GLU A 596 -10.74 -11.52 31.09
N THR A 597 -10.74 -10.88 29.92
CA THR A 597 -9.64 -10.91 28.94
C THR A 597 -9.66 -9.65 28.05
N MET A 598 -8.67 -9.50 27.16
CA MET A 598 -8.67 -8.49 26.11
C MET A 598 -9.59 -8.91 24.95
N GLY A 599 -10.64 -8.13 24.69
CA GLY A 599 -11.44 -8.27 23.49
C GLY A 599 -10.79 -7.56 22.31
N ILE A 600 -10.62 -8.28 21.20
CA ILE A 600 -10.01 -7.76 19.96
C ILE A 600 -10.99 -7.97 18.82
N LYS A 601 -11.46 -6.90 18.18
CA LYS A 601 -12.44 -6.97 17.07
C LYS A 601 -12.07 -6.03 15.95
N ILE A 602 -12.37 -6.41 14.70
CA ILE A 602 -12.29 -5.50 13.55
C ILE A 602 -13.15 -4.26 13.85
N ALA A 603 -12.65 -3.06 13.53
CA ALA A 603 -13.39 -1.82 13.67
C ALA A 603 -14.73 -1.92 12.91
N ARG A 604 -15.81 -1.48 13.57
CA ARG A 604 -17.19 -1.72 13.11
C ARG A 604 -17.45 -1.22 11.69
N GLU A 605 -16.84 -0.10 11.29
CA GLU A 605 -17.01 0.51 9.99
C GLU A 605 -16.39 -0.33 8.91
N THR A 606 -15.14 -0.75 9.12
CA THR A 606 -14.41 -1.65 8.23
C THR A 606 -15.13 -2.98 8.10
N TYR A 607 -15.55 -3.60 9.22
CA TYR A 607 -16.30 -4.85 9.20
C TYR A 607 -17.62 -4.71 8.45
N LYS A 608 -18.38 -3.65 8.71
CA LYS A 608 -19.64 -3.36 8.01
C LYS A 608 -19.42 -3.12 6.52
N ALA A 609 -18.36 -2.43 6.13
CA ALA A 609 -18.06 -2.16 4.72
C ALA A 609 -17.74 -3.43 3.93
N MET A 610 -17.03 -4.38 4.56
CA MET A 610 -16.72 -5.69 3.96
C MET A 610 -17.96 -6.60 3.88
N THR A 611 -18.80 -6.60 4.91
CA THR A 611 -19.96 -7.51 5.01
C THR A 611 -21.22 -7.00 4.31
N ASN A 612 -21.33 -5.69 4.03
CA ASN A 612 -22.44 -5.09 3.28
C ASN A 612 -22.30 -5.23 1.75
N LYS A 613 -21.78 -6.37 1.29
CA LYS A 613 -21.57 -6.72 -0.12
C LYS A 613 -22.40 -7.96 -0.47
N THR A 614 -22.33 -8.40 -1.72
CA THR A 614 -22.97 -9.65 -2.16
C THR A 614 -22.46 -10.82 -1.34
N SER A 615 -23.36 -11.52 -0.66
CA SER A 615 -23.07 -12.68 0.18
C SER A 615 -23.90 -13.88 -0.27
N PHE A 616 -23.39 -15.08 -0.01
CA PHE A 616 -24.13 -16.32 -0.08
C PHE A 616 -23.88 -17.12 1.21
N THR A 617 -24.72 -18.12 1.48
CA THR A 617 -24.65 -18.91 2.71
C THR A 617 -24.52 -20.38 2.35
N GLU A 618 -23.48 -21.03 2.88
CA GLU A 618 -23.33 -22.47 2.82
C GLU A 618 -24.28 -23.15 3.82
N PRO A 619 -25.02 -24.21 3.44
CA PRO A 619 -25.90 -24.92 4.36
C PRO A 619 -25.17 -25.51 5.57
N LYS A 620 -25.82 -25.45 6.74
CA LYS A 620 -25.30 -26.08 7.96
C LYS A 620 -25.19 -27.59 7.77
N ARG A 621 -24.06 -28.16 8.22
CA ARG A 621 -23.79 -29.61 8.17
C ARG A 621 -23.03 -30.10 9.38
N THR A 622 -23.09 -31.40 9.63
CA THR A 622 -22.28 -32.11 10.63
C THR A 622 -21.32 -33.03 9.88
N LEU A 623 -20.05 -33.05 10.29
CA LEU A 623 -19.02 -33.92 9.73
C LEU A 623 -18.53 -34.87 10.82
N SER A 624 -18.51 -36.17 10.51
CA SER A 624 -18.03 -37.24 11.40
C SER A 624 -16.89 -38.06 10.80
N GLU A 625 -16.62 -37.89 9.51
CA GLU A 625 -15.55 -38.58 8.78
C GLU A 625 -14.46 -37.59 8.39
N ALA A 626 -13.22 -38.07 8.32
CA ALA A 626 -12.09 -37.25 7.89
C ALA A 626 -12.16 -36.99 6.37
N GLY A 627 -12.04 -35.73 5.98
CA GLY A 627 -12.01 -35.32 4.58
C GLY A 627 -12.44 -33.88 4.38
N ALA A 628 -11.98 -33.27 3.29
CA ALA A 628 -12.47 -31.96 2.87
C ALA A 628 -13.75 -32.14 2.06
N VAL A 629 -14.82 -31.44 2.44
CA VAL A 629 -16.04 -31.40 1.64
C VAL A 629 -16.18 -30.03 0.98
N PRO A 630 -16.23 -29.95 -0.37
CA PRO A 630 -16.43 -28.70 -1.08
C PRO A 630 -17.75 -28.04 -0.68
N PHE A 631 -17.74 -26.70 -0.61
CA PHE A 631 -18.97 -25.92 -0.51
C PHE A 631 -19.79 -26.02 -1.80
N GLU A 632 -21.10 -25.79 -1.71
CA GLU A 632 -21.97 -25.72 -2.89
C GLU A 632 -21.58 -24.56 -3.81
N GLN A 633 -21.11 -23.47 -3.22
CA GLN A 633 -20.61 -22.30 -3.91
C GLN A 633 -19.32 -21.78 -3.25
N SER A 634 -18.32 -21.45 -4.07
CA SER A 634 -17.07 -20.81 -3.64
C SER A 634 -16.96 -19.39 -4.20
N PRO A 635 -16.26 -18.47 -3.51
CA PRO A 635 -15.99 -17.14 -4.05
C PRO A 635 -15.12 -17.24 -5.31
N THR A 636 -15.41 -16.40 -6.31
CA THR A 636 -14.61 -16.31 -7.54
C THR A 636 -13.34 -15.47 -7.38
N PRO A 637 -13.32 -14.33 -6.66
CA PRO A 637 -12.08 -13.61 -6.39
C PRO A 637 -11.40 -14.07 -5.08
N LYS A 638 -10.10 -13.81 -4.95
CA LYS A 638 -9.33 -13.95 -3.70
C LYS A 638 -9.63 -12.81 -2.69
N PHE A 639 -10.86 -12.30 -2.65
CA PHE A 639 -11.29 -11.19 -1.79
C PHE A 639 -12.63 -11.56 -1.15
N PHE A 640 -12.62 -12.05 0.10
CA PHE A 640 -13.83 -12.50 0.77
C PHE A 640 -13.72 -12.49 2.31
N VAL A 641 -14.88 -12.50 2.96
CA VAL A 641 -15.02 -12.74 4.40
C VAL A 641 -15.85 -14.01 4.60
N LEU A 642 -15.36 -14.94 5.41
CA LEU A 642 -16.06 -16.15 5.83
C LEU A 642 -16.34 -16.06 7.33
N ASN A 643 -17.63 -16.00 7.69
CA ASN A 643 -18.09 -16.09 9.07
C ASN A 643 -18.66 -17.49 9.31
N ALA A 644 -18.19 -18.19 10.34
CA ALA A 644 -18.67 -19.54 10.65
C ALA A 644 -18.59 -19.86 12.14
N GLN A 645 -19.51 -20.71 12.59
CA GLN A 645 -19.54 -21.22 13.96
C GLN A 645 -19.36 -22.74 13.94
N LEU A 646 -18.38 -23.24 14.68
CA LEU A 646 -18.14 -24.67 14.86
C LEU A 646 -18.53 -25.07 16.28
N SER A 647 -19.37 -26.09 16.39
CA SER A 647 -19.75 -26.70 17.67
C SER A 647 -19.16 -28.10 17.74
N PHE A 648 -18.62 -28.44 18.91
CA PHE A 648 -17.95 -29.71 19.14
C PHE A 648 -18.71 -30.54 20.19
N SER A 649 -18.71 -31.87 20.04
CA SER A 649 -19.19 -32.76 21.09
C SER A 649 -18.23 -32.73 22.28
N LYS A 650 -18.72 -33.05 23.49
CA LYS A 650 -17.87 -33.15 24.69
C LYS A 650 -16.66 -34.06 24.50
N SER A 651 -16.84 -35.17 23.77
CA SER A 651 -15.78 -36.13 23.46
C SER A 651 -14.63 -35.55 22.63
N ALA A 652 -14.78 -34.35 22.05
CA ALA A 652 -13.72 -33.70 21.29
C ALA A 652 -12.57 -33.22 22.21
N ARG A 653 -12.87 -32.90 23.48
CA ARG A 653 -11.90 -32.36 24.46
C ARG A 653 -10.63 -33.20 24.58
N ASP A 654 -10.80 -34.53 24.66
CA ASP A 654 -9.72 -35.49 24.85
C ASP A 654 -9.34 -36.23 23.55
N SER A 655 -9.60 -35.60 22.40
CA SER A 655 -9.42 -36.21 21.08
C SER A 655 -8.37 -35.49 20.22
N GLY A 656 -7.97 -36.14 19.13
CA GLY A 656 -7.17 -35.53 18.06
C GLY A 656 -7.99 -34.83 16.97
N VAL A 657 -9.25 -34.46 17.24
CA VAL A 657 -10.11 -33.83 16.23
C VAL A 657 -9.52 -32.51 15.74
N GLN A 658 -9.48 -32.38 14.42
CA GLN A 658 -9.13 -31.17 13.68
C GLN A 658 -10.33 -30.77 12.82
N ALA A 659 -10.78 -29.52 12.94
CA ALA A 659 -11.92 -29.02 12.16
C ALA A 659 -11.74 -27.56 11.77
N GLY A 660 -12.14 -27.23 10.54
CA GLY A 660 -12.08 -25.87 10.01
C GLY A 660 -12.35 -25.83 8.51
N PHE A 661 -11.60 -24.99 7.79
CA PHE A 661 -11.85 -24.66 6.40
C PHE A 661 -10.60 -24.79 5.54
N LYS A 662 -10.78 -25.30 4.33
CA LYS A 662 -9.77 -25.28 3.28
C LYS A 662 -10.11 -24.15 2.31
N ILE A 663 -9.24 -23.16 2.20
CA ILE A 663 -9.44 -21.95 1.40
C ILE A 663 -8.40 -21.85 0.28
N LEU A 664 -8.60 -20.90 -0.65
CA LEU A 664 -7.70 -20.63 -1.77
C LEU A 664 -7.28 -21.93 -2.50
N SER A 665 -8.24 -22.82 -2.71
CA SER A 665 -7.97 -24.18 -3.13
C SER A 665 -8.18 -24.38 -4.63
N SER A 666 -7.22 -25.08 -5.23
CA SER A 666 -7.26 -25.63 -6.58
C SER A 666 -6.70 -27.06 -6.56
N GLU A 667 -6.45 -27.64 -7.74
CA GLU A 667 -5.72 -28.91 -7.84
C GLU A 667 -4.25 -28.78 -7.40
N LEU A 668 -3.69 -27.57 -7.42
CA LEU A 668 -2.26 -27.32 -7.20
C LEU A 668 -1.98 -26.66 -5.84
N GLU A 669 -2.86 -25.76 -5.40
CA GLU A 669 -2.63 -24.92 -4.21
C GLU A 669 -3.78 -25.07 -3.23
N SER A 670 -3.49 -24.91 -1.94
CA SER A 670 -4.51 -24.81 -0.90
C SER A 670 -3.93 -24.34 0.43
N THR A 671 -4.73 -23.59 1.19
CA THR A 671 -4.42 -23.23 2.59
C THR A 671 -5.47 -23.85 3.51
N THR A 672 -5.05 -24.51 4.59
CA THR A 672 -5.99 -25.14 5.53
C THR A 672 -5.94 -24.45 6.88
N ILE A 673 -7.10 -23.98 7.36
CA ILE A 673 -7.26 -23.32 8.65
C ILE A 673 -8.10 -24.24 9.53
N TYR A 674 -7.59 -24.69 10.67
CA TYR A 674 -8.32 -25.59 11.54
C TYR A 674 -8.01 -25.37 13.02
N TYR A 675 -9.00 -25.62 13.87
CA TYR A 675 -8.81 -25.75 15.30
C TYR A 675 -8.45 -27.20 15.64
N GLN A 676 -7.51 -27.40 16.56
CA GLN A 676 -7.15 -28.74 17.05
C GLN A 676 -7.18 -28.80 18.59
N PHE A 677 -7.80 -29.84 19.14
CA PHE A 677 -7.95 -29.99 20.60
C PHE A 677 -6.68 -30.45 21.31
N SER A 678 -5.78 -31.15 20.63
CA SER A 678 -4.59 -31.78 21.25
C SER A 678 -3.67 -30.79 21.98
N ASN A 679 -3.57 -29.54 21.51
CA ASN A 679 -2.79 -28.47 22.14
C ASN A 679 -3.49 -27.10 22.10
N GLU A 680 -4.78 -27.08 21.76
CA GLU A 680 -5.66 -25.90 21.72
C GLU A 680 -5.23 -24.71 20.81
N PRO A 681 -4.71 -24.87 19.59
CA PRO A 681 -4.53 -23.77 18.66
C PRO A 681 -5.52 -23.77 17.49
N ILE A 682 -5.69 -22.58 16.92
CA ILE A 682 -5.99 -22.42 15.50
C ILE A 682 -4.67 -22.53 14.74
N VAL A 683 -4.64 -23.41 13.74
CA VAL A 683 -3.49 -23.68 12.87
C VAL A 683 -3.82 -23.23 11.45
N ILE A 684 -2.85 -22.59 10.81
CA ILE A 684 -2.87 -22.26 9.39
C ILE A 684 -1.74 -23.04 8.72
N ASP A 685 -2.12 -24.15 8.08
CA ASP A 685 -1.20 -24.97 7.30
C ASP A 685 -1.00 -24.31 5.92
N ARG A 686 0.25 -23.89 5.69
CA ARG A 686 0.69 -23.22 4.48
C ARG A 686 1.60 -24.06 3.59
N SER A 687 1.78 -25.35 3.92
CA SER A 687 2.67 -26.26 3.20
C SER A 687 2.34 -26.38 1.71
N ASN A 688 1.09 -26.14 1.33
CA ASN A 688 0.62 -26.17 -0.06
C ASN A 688 0.00 -24.85 -0.52
N THR A 689 0.23 -23.72 0.16
CA THR A 689 -0.44 -22.44 -0.16
C THR A 689 -0.01 -21.86 -1.49
N SER A 690 1.24 -22.08 -1.92
CA SER A 690 1.83 -21.40 -3.08
C SER A 690 2.67 -22.32 -3.94
N ALA A 691 2.31 -22.43 -5.22
CA ALA A 691 3.13 -23.08 -6.24
C ALA A 691 4.39 -22.26 -6.53
N ALA A 692 4.36 -20.94 -6.34
CA ALA A 692 5.53 -20.07 -6.51
C ALA A 692 6.65 -20.38 -5.51
N ALA A 693 6.32 -20.93 -4.33
CA ALA A 693 7.34 -21.36 -3.37
C ALA A 693 8.23 -22.50 -3.89
N GLN A 694 7.79 -23.22 -4.92
CA GLN A 694 8.60 -24.26 -5.57
C GLN A 694 9.62 -23.69 -6.57
N THR A 695 9.39 -22.47 -7.06
CA THR A 695 10.17 -21.87 -8.16
C THR A 695 10.88 -20.57 -7.78
N ALA A 696 10.54 -19.96 -6.64
CA ALA A 696 11.13 -18.73 -6.13
C ALA A 696 11.65 -18.93 -4.69
N THR A 697 12.88 -18.45 -4.43
CA THR A 697 13.42 -18.36 -3.07
C THR A 697 12.72 -17.24 -2.29
N GLY A 698 12.64 -17.35 -0.96
CA GLY A 698 12.07 -16.32 -0.09
C GLY A 698 10.55 -16.41 0.17
N THR A 699 9.82 -17.27 -0.54
CA THR A 699 8.40 -17.50 -0.25
C THR A 699 8.25 -18.46 0.93
N ASP A 700 7.83 -17.95 2.09
CA ASP A 700 7.67 -18.74 3.31
C ASP A 700 6.37 -19.57 3.30
N THR A 701 6.49 -20.87 3.55
CA THR A 701 5.39 -21.84 3.65
C THR A 701 5.28 -22.44 5.05
N ALA A 702 5.97 -21.89 6.06
CA ALA A 702 5.92 -22.38 7.42
C ALA A 702 4.49 -22.37 7.97
N THR A 703 4.12 -23.44 8.66
CA THR A 703 2.85 -23.51 9.38
C THR A 703 2.82 -22.49 10.48
N GLU A 704 1.67 -21.86 10.64
CA GLU A 704 1.45 -20.84 11.63
C GLU A 704 0.38 -21.28 12.63
N SER A 705 0.47 -20.82 13.88
CA SER A 705 -0.50 -21.24 14.90
C SER A 705 -0.63 -20.25 16.06
N GLY A 706 -1.85 -20.15 16.60
CA GLY A 706 -2.15 -19.35 17.78
C GLY A 706 -3.06 -20.08 18.76
N ARG A 707 -2.73 -20.04 20.06
CA ARG A 707 -3.50 -20.76 21.09
C ARG A 707 -4.81 -20.06 21.42
N LEU A 708 -5.89 -20.83 21.48
CA LEU A 708 -7.23 -20.39 21.82
C LEU A 708 -7.90 -21.45 22.69
N ARG A 709 -8.32 -21.09 23.90
CA ARG A 709 -9.12 -21.98 24.74
C ARG A 709 -10.60 -21.85 24.41
N LEU A 710 -11.27 -22.98 24.22
CA LEU A 710 -12.73 -23.07 24.21
C LEU A 710 -13.20 -23.57 25.57
N PHE A 711 -13.80 -22.72 26.40
CA PHE A 711 -14.19 -23.10 27.77
C PHE A 711 -15.38 -24.07 27.79
N ASP A 712 -15.61 -24.72 28.92
CA ASP A 712 -16.90 -25.40 29.15
C ASP A 712 -17.91 -24.36 29.63
N ILE A 713 -19.05 -24.27 28.94
CA ILE A 713 -20.11 -23.29 29.20
C ILE A 713 -21.36 -24.01 29.69
N ASN A 714 -21.94 -23.58 30.81
CA ASN A 714 -23.18 -24.15 31.35
C ASN A 714 -24.35 -23.17 31.27
N LYS A 715 -25.40 -23.53 30.53
CA LYS A 715 -26.58 -22.67 30.34
C LYS A 715 -27.42 -22.51 31.62
N ASN A 716 -27.35 -23.44 32.55
CA ASN A 716 -28.09 -23.42 33.81
C ASN A 716 -27.48 -22.46 34.84
N CYS A 717 -26.35 -21.83 34.52
CA CYS A 717 -25.80 -20.71 35.27
C CYS A 717 -26.47 -19.37 34.95
N LYS A 718 -27.46 -19.34 34.03
CA LYS A 718 -28.21 -18.13 33.68
C LYS A 718 -29.07 -17.60 34.84
N ASP A 719 -29.20 -16.29 34.83
CA ASP A 719 -29.89 -15.44 35.79
C ASP A 719 -31.39 -15.80 35.91
N ASP A 720 -31.80 -16.42 37.02
CA ASP A 720 -33.22 -16.58 37.40
C ASP A 720 -33.90 -15.22 37.73
N ASN A 721 -33.16 -14.10 37.63
CA ASN A 721 -33.60 -12.77 38.09
C ASN A 721 -33.61 -11.66 37.02
N LYS A 722 -33.63 -11.98 35.72
CA LYS A 722 -33.77 -10.94 34.68
C LYS A 722 -34.93 -11.03 33.69
N ASP A 723 -35.94 -11.86 33.97
CA ASP A 723 -37.23 -11.84 33.25
C ASP A 723 -38.46 -12.08 34.17
N LYS A 724 -38.38 -11.69 35.45
CA LYS A 724 -39.54 -11.67 36.37
C LYS A 724 -40.09 -10.27 36.66
N SER A 725 -39.91 -9.31 35.75
CA SER A 725 -40.52 -7.98 35.91
C SER A 725 -41.70 -7.67 34.99
N ASP A 726 -42.05 -8.53 34.01
CA ASP A 726 -43.13 -8.17 33.06
C ASP A 726 -44.26 -9.20 32.86
N ASP A 727 -44.25 -10.37 33.52
CA ASP A 727 -45.35 -11.35 33.41
C ASP A 727 -46.15 -11.62 34.70
N ASP A 728 -45.70 -11.12 35.86
CA ASP A 728 -46.45 -11.27 37.13
C ASP A 728 -47.63 -10.28 37.27
N ASN A 729 -47.73 -9.26 36.40
CA ASN A 729 -48.87 -8.34 36.39
C ASN A 729 -50.11 -8.84 35.60
N LYS A 730 -50.10 -10.08 35.11
CA LYS A 730 -51.28 -10.69 34.43
C LYS A 730 -51.80 -11.98 35.06
N GLN A 731 -51.17 -12.48 36.12
CA GLN A 731 -51.70 -13.64 36.88
C GLN A 731 -52.24 -13.31 38.27
N GLU A 732 -52.12 -12.08 38.75
CA GLU A 732 -52.66 -11.68 40.06
C GLU A 732 -54.14 -11.24 40.04
N GLU A 733 -54.74 -11.06 38.85
CA GLU A 733 -56.19 -10.82 38.71
C GLU A 733 -57.04 -12.10 38.52
N ARG A 734 -56.42 -13.28 38.36
CA ARG A 734 -57.15 -14.53 38.10
C ARG A 734 -57.19 -15.55 39.25
N LYS A 735 -56.63 -15.23 40.42
CA LYS A 735 -56.65 -16.12 41.62
C LYS A 735 -57.39 -15.53 42.83
N LYS A 736 -58.38 -14.65 42.60
CA LYS A 736 -59.32 -14.16 43.64
C LYS A 736 -60.77 -14.66 43.47
N LYS A 737 -60.96 -15.81 42.84
CA LYS A 737 -62.21 -16.58 42.97
C LYS A 737 -61.87 -18.04 43.23
N ASP A 738 -62.61 -18.60 44.17
CA ASP A 738 -62.63 -20.02 44.56
C ASP A 738 -61.66 -20.42 45.68
N ALA A 739 -61.85 -19.77 46.83
CA ALA A 739 -61.72 -20.46 48.11
C ALA A 739 -62.95 -21.36 48.31
N TYR A 740 -62.77 -22.67 48.50
CA TYR A 740 -63.50 -23.57 49.41
C TYR A 740 -63.25 -25.04 49.00
N ARG A 741 -62.35 -25.76 49.71
CA ARG A 741 -62.65 -27.03 50.39
C ARG A 741 -61.42 -27.76 50.94
N GLU A 742 -61.60 -28.18 52.20
CA GLU A 742 -61.13 -29.41 52.84
C GLU A 742 -59.65 -29.60 53.23
N HIS A 743 -59.44 -29.39 54.54
CA HIS A 743 -58.76 -30.27 55.50
C HIS A 743 -58.07 -31.55 55.01
N GLY A 744 -56.84 -31.76 55.51
CA GLY A 744 -56.37 -33.10 55.89
C GLY A 744 -54.85 -33.31 55.87
N ARG A 745 -54.24 -33.34 57.07
CA ARG A 745 -53.08 -34.16 57.49
C ARG A 745 -52.13 -34.71 56.40
N ASN A 746 -50.84 -34.37 56.47
CA ASN A 746 -49.83 -35.16 57.21
C ASN A 746 -48.42 -34.63 56.96
N ARG A 747 -47.65 -34.52 58.04
CA ARG A 747 -46.19 -34.45 58.00
C ARG A 747 -45.65 -35.81 57.55
N HIS A 748 -44.91 -35.85 56.45
CA HIS A 748 -43.95 -36.92 56.19
C HIS A 748 -42.63 -36.36 55.69
N ASN A 749 -41.57 -36.79 56.38
CA ASN A 749 -40.20 -36.79 55.93
C ASN A 749 -40.11 -37.29 54.49
N VAL A 750 -39.47 -36.51 53.63
CA VAL A 750 -38.81 -37.01 52.43
C VAL A 750 -37.38 -36.46 52.44
N LYS A 751 -36.47 -37.25 53.02
CA LYS A 751 -35.15 -37.40 52.41
C LYS A 751 -35.40 -38.07 51.07
N HIS A 752 -35.04 -37.44 49.96
CA HIS A 752 -34.47 -38.15 48.83
C HIS A 752 -33.88 -37.18 47.80
N ASN A 753 -32.63 -37.49 47.48
CA ASN A 753 -31.98 -37.32 46.18
C ASN A 753 -31.67 -35.88 45.79
N ALA A 754 -30.41 -35.52 46.05
CA ALA A 754 -29.62 -34.82 45.06
C ALA A 754 -29.83 -35.54 43.71
N PHE A 755 -30.73 -35.02 42.89
CA PHE A 755 -30.70 -35.27 41.47
C PHE A 755 -29.30 -34.82 41.04
N ALA A 756 -28.49 -35.77 40.58
CA ALA A 756 -27.39 -35.45 39.70
C ALA A 756 -28.03 -34.65 38.57
N ALA A 757 -27.88 -33.32 38.61
CA ALA A 757 -28.17 -32.48 37.47
C ALA A 757 -27.32 -33.07 36.34
N GLU A 758 -27.97 -33.61 35.32
CA GLU A 758 -27.28 -34.00 34.10
C GLU A 758 -26.39 -32.81 33.71
N ASP A 759 -25.09 -33.08 33.55
CA ASP A 759 -24.12 -32.06 33.22
C ASP A 759 -24.43 -31.53 31.81
N GLU A 760 -25.30 -30.52 31.72
CA GLU A 760 -25.66 -29.80 30.49
C GLU A 760 -24.58 -28.82 30.02
N SER A 761 -23.36 -28.90 30.56
CA SER A 761 -22.23 -28.15 30.01
C SER A 761 -21.99 -28.50 28.54
N GLN A 762 -21.47 -27.56 27.79
CA GLN A 762 -21.07 -27.76 26.40
C GLN A 762 -19.75 -27.03 26.16
N ILE A 763 -18.94 -27.53 25.23
CA ILE A 763 -17.74 -26.81 24.78
C ILE A 763 -18.21 -25.50 24.14
N GLU A 764 -17.52 -24.41 24.46
CA GLU A 764 -17.74 -23.09 23.87
C GLU A 764 -17.72 -23.17 22.34
N ILE A 765 -18.61 -22.41 21.71
CA ILE A 765 -18.72 -22.37 20.26
C ILE A 765 -17.50 -21.62 19.72
N LEU A 766 -16.79 -22.25 18.78
CA LEU A 766 -15.73 -21.59 18.04
C LEU A 766 -16.35 -20.68 16.97
N ASP A 767 -16.41 -19.38 17.26
CA ASP A 767 -16.89 -18.34 16.35
C ASP A 767 -15.72 -17.77 15.54
N LEU A 768 -15.68 -18.04 14.24
CA LEU A 768 -14.59 -17.65 13.33
C LEU A 768 -15.04 -16.58 12.35
N THR A 769 -14.20 -15.57 12.18
CA THR A 769 -14.22 -14.63 11.06
C THR A 769 -12.90 -14.72 10.33
N ILE A 770 -12.92 -15.18 9.08
CA ILE A 770 -11.75 -15.29 8.21
C ILE A 770 -11.86 -14.21 7.14
N VAL A 771 -10.88 -13.32 7.06
CA VAL A 771 -10.78 -12.28 6.04
C VAL A 771 -9.64 -12.62 5.10
N VAL A 772 -9.94 -12.72 3.81
CA VAL A 772 -8.95 -12.91 2.74
C VAL A 772 -8.96 -11.69 1.84
N ASP A 773 -7.84 -10.97 1.80
CA ASP A 773 -7.59 -9.83 0.93
C ASP A 773 -6.36 -10.10 0.06
N ASN A 774 -6.59 -10.85 -1.02
CA ASN A 774 -5.57 -11.40 -1.90
C ASN A 774 -4.60 -12.34 -1.17
N ALA A 775 -3.40 -11.87 -0.84
CA ALA A 775 -2.40 -12.62 -0.09
C ALA A 775 -2.43 -12.37 1.42
N VAL A 776 -3.20 -11.37 1.88
CA VAL A 776 -3.37 -11.09 3.31
C VAL A 776 -4.51 -11.93 3.86
N LEU A 777 -4.21 -12.76 4.86
CA LEU A 777 -5.17 -13.60 5.57
C LEU A 777 -5.23 -13.17 7.03
N GLU A 778 -6.40 -12.72 7.48
CA GLU A 778 -6.66 -12.46 8.89
C GLU A 778 -7.70 -13.44 9.46
N VAL A 779 -7.40 -14.11 10.57
CA VAL A 779 -8.33 -15.02 11.27
C VAL A 779 -8.63 -14.49 12.66
N TYR A 780 -9.91 -14.26 12.91
CA TYR A 780 -10.43 -13.74 14.17
C TYR A 780 -11.30 -14.78 14.87
N ASN A 781 -11.09 -14.89 16.18
CA ASN A 781 -12.05 -15.39 17.14
C ASN A 781 -12.20 -14.33 18.23
N VAL A 782 -13.29 -14.40 18.98
CA VAL A 782 -13.62 -13.50 20.11
C VAL A 782 -12.41 -13.18 21.04
N MET A 783 -11.40 -14.06 21.14
CA MET A 783 -10.17 -13.85 21.92
C MET A 783 -8.84 -13.94 21.15
N LEU A 784 -8.86 -14.16 19.83
CA LEU A 784 -7.64 -14.39 19.05
C LEU A 784 -7.67 -13.66 17.72
N VAL A 785 -6.55 -13.03 17.36
CA VAL A 785 -6.31 -12.50 16.02
C VAL A 785 -5.02 -13.08 15.46
N TYR A 786 -5.06 -13.35 14.16
CA TYR A 786 -3.97 -13.95 13.42
C TYR A 786 -3.87 -13.27 12.06
N VAL A 787 -2.69 -12.82 11.63
CA VAL A 787 -2.46 -12.27 10.28
C VAL A 787 -1.27 -12.90 9.56
N ASN A 788 -1.39 -13.08 8.23
CA ASN A 788 -0.35 -13.61 7.36
C ASN A 788 -0.32 -12.89 5.99
N GLU A 789 0.89 -12.52 5.51
CA GLU A 789 1.21 -12.12 4.13
C GLU A 789 2.66 -12.56 3.82
N HIS A 790 2.90 -13.42 2.82
CA HIS A 790 4.28 -13.89 2.52
C HIS A 790 4.58 -14.25 1.06
N MET A 791 3.89 -13.61 0.10
CA MET A 791 4.18 -13.88 -1.31
C MET A 791 4.86 -12.74 -2.07
N MET A 792 5.00 -11.54 -1.53
CA MET A 792 5.42 -10.35 -2.30
C MET A 792 6.93 -10.23 -2.65
N ASP A 793 7.71 -11.32 -2.62
CA ASP A 793 9.15 -11.32 -2.93
C ASP A 793 9.45 -11.40 -4.45
N GLY A 794 8.83 -10.49 -5.21
CA GLY A 794 9.06 -10.29 -6.64
C GLY A 794 9.77 -8.98 -6.93
N ASN A 795 11.11 -8.98 -6.87
CA ASN A 795 12.03 -7.91 -7.29
C ASN A 795 12.03 -6.60 -6.48
N VAL A 796 12.73 -6.62 -5.35
CA VAL A 796 13.49 -5.47 -4.86
C VAL A 796 14.93 -5.94 -4.66
N ILE A 797 15.81 -5.56 -5.57
CA ILE A 797 17.25 -5.82 -5.48
C ILE A 797 17.78 -5.06 -4.27
N GLU A 798 18.36 -5.79 -3.30
CA GLU A 798 19.21 -5.22 -2.26
C GLU A 798 20.37 -4.47 -2.91
N LEU A 799 20.39 -3.14 -2.78
CA LEU A 799 21.60 -2.36 -2.96
C LEU A 799 22.24 -2.17 -1.59
N GLY A 800 23.36 -2.86 -1.36
CA GLY A 800 24.31 -2.49 -0.32
C GLY A 800 24.62 -3.55 0.76
N LYS A 801 25.25 -4.66 0.35
CA LYS A 801 26.27 -5.32 1.19
C LYS A 801 27.50 -5.57 0.32
N GLU A 802 28.44 -4.65 0.34
CA GLU A 802 29.85 -4.97 0.09
C GLU A 802 30.66 -4.55 1.31
N SER A 803 31.30 -5.57 1.91
CA SER A 803 32.40 -5.60 2.90
C SER A 803 32.51 -4.53 3.97
#